data_AF-A4Y7H5-F1
#
_entry.id   AF-A4Y7H5-F1
#
_cell.length_a   1.000
_cell.length_b   1.000
_cell.length_c   1.000
_cell.angle_alpha   90.00
_cell.angle_beta   90.00
_cell.angle_gamma   90.00
#
_symmetry.space_group_name_H-M   'P 1'
#
loop_
_entity.id
_entity.type
_entity.pdbx_description
1 polymer ?
#
loop_
_entity_poly.entity_id
_entity_poly.type
_entity_poly.pdbx_seq_one_letter_code
_entity_poly.pdbx_strand_id
1 'polypeptide(L)'
;MPIHNKPSRGNASDSKAPQHEATQISAGPRSGALGSGTDTHVAAQNRRKFPLKKTLLATSLTGILAGVALTVWIVNTQTEQLIMQAANFALAGMDSELIDIELGKSQLAHWRITSANLRIHDSHIRLNNLNIQLKLDWPQSFAELKQFSQVSYLTQKITQISTGDIEVELGQSLFLPNRNAIDKQGPALALDIKSLPLIDIGKTSLILKAHHLNTQNDLPAYRLVMDKLSLNGAGEINSEFSHAGESIAKLKATLEANKWQLASEIALAPLLASLHQISLRQAQDSVLSPLTELDNEWQALAIDLQGQLVSNSSITLTSGELISEHQLIDPKLTFNQLAALELVPKPKLAFNITGHLAELDLSLEPFTLAVNPNAMQQQRLMQLLDASLANPLTQPSSPSTTKPDSEQAPDQVANQVTGQITKLLSGLKSTDTPVGLSLTLPETLHYPLTHIQQDTQAKPSADKPFIFYLPRVQLTTLGSKLDAQIDLANVEVVQSADALSFNSDWHLEINQTSPLQLSQLWANVPLDLSWSHSQLTTAGKFHFATTPNTTDWQFITEPIGTARSTTQTKNSTLQFVMGELKQINTQDKNRTKHADISLGNIAINALAPLKVNTNTTDGLTVTLPPLTLALEQLHLSQTIQTIEAAPAETESNEAIHSGIVSKTDVNTGHFSIALQNSMLFTLRPEIETPLDSLLASPWQNRLEWQASQLHIEKQLSSRGRSRKETVLKLDTLTLKQDVDWQQGTLLGEENWQVGTVKLQSHHQLNLATANKPLALTGQWVVDTSMTEALSLLNQTQPLPAELNVTGNNQLQAQFNLTQQRDQTQFAMQITQLMTNLEGFYKDTTFEGGKLQAQCEFTWGLSHKKPQDKGYFSSLSKLNCPQTLMTFTLFDPGFPLTDIEVEADIALSKDAEKLPENWIQQLTGLSDTDVSMTAKGKVLNGQFLLPEFTLKLQEKSHAYLLLQGMNLEEVLRIQPQIGVYADGIFDGVLPVDLVDGKVSISGGQLAARAPGGLIAISGNPAVDGMRQSQPYLDFVFSTLEHLQYSQLSSSFDMDQEGDATLIVEVKGRSQGVERPIHLNYSHEENMLQLFRSLQIGNDLQDRIEKSVK
;
A
#
# COMPACT_ATOMS: atom_id res chain seq x y z
N MET A 1 51.79 -19.64 -36.00
CA MET A 1 52.39 -21.00 -35.94
C MET A 1 51.24 -22.01 -35.81
N PRO A 2 51.35 -23.26 -36.32
CA PRO A 2 51.29 -23.53 -37.78
C PRO A 2 50.53 -24.83 -38.15
N ILE A 3 50.64 -25.28 -39.43
CA ILE A 3 50.35 -26.66 -39.93
C ILE A 3 48.83 -27.00 -40.05
N HIS A 4 48.23 -27.49 -41.16
CA HIS A 4 48.68 -27.97 -42.50
C HIS A 4 47.49 -27.85 -43.53
N ASN A 5 47.42 -28.32 -44.80
CA ASN A 5 48.31 -29.06 -45.72
C ASN A 5 48.05 -28.72 -47.23
N LYS A 6 48.20 -29.70 -48.14
CA LYS A 6 47.96 -29.82 -49.60
C LYS A 6 47.51 -31.28 -49.90
N PRO A 7 47.42 -31.85 -51.14
CA PRO A 7 47.76 -31.38 -52.52
C PRO A 7 46.60 -31.45 -53.56
N SER A 8 46.62 -30.72 -54.71
CA SER A 8 47.14 -31.05 -56.07
C SER A 8 46.49 -32.26 -56.77
N ARG A 9 46.24 -32.33 -58.10
CA ARG A 9 46.61 -31.54 -59.32
C ARG A 9 45.57 -31.92 -60.43
N GLY A 10 45.55 -31.50 -61.70
CA GLY A 10 46.36 -30.68 -62.64
C GLY A 10 45.86 -31.01 -64.08
N ASN A 11 45.79 -30.18 -65.13
CA ASN A 11 46.66 -29.14 -65.74
C ASN A 11 47.11 -29.54 -67.18
N ALA A 12 46.68 -28.76 -68.19
CA ALA A 12 47.36 -28.44 -69.46
C ALA A 12 46.54 -27.28 -70.10
N SER A 13 46.95 -26.01 -70.20
CA SER A 13 48.20 -25.34 -70.63
C SER A 13 48.34 -25.24 -72.17
N ASP A 14 49.00 -24.25 -72.77
CA ASP A 14 49.89 -23.15 -72.32
C ASP A 14 49.67 -21.91 -73.25
N SER A 15 50.04 -20.64 -73.01
CA SER A 15 50.83 -19.92 -71.99
C SER A 15 50.35 -18.42 -71.98
N LYS A 16 51.00 -17.30 -71.58
CA LYS A 16 52.39 -16.96 -71.19
C LYS A 16 52.49 -15.73 -70.24
N ALA A 17 53.36 -14.74 -70.51
CA ALA A 17 53.92 -13.77 -69.54
C ALA A 17 54.63 -12.57 -70.25
N PRO A 18 55.13 -11.49 -69.59
CA PRO A 18 54.59 -10.71 -68.44
C PRO A 18 54.90 -9.16 -68.38
N GLN A 19 54.32 -8.47 -67.38
CA GLN A 19 54.91 -7.42 -66.47
C GLN A 19 55.20 -5.92 -66.82
N HIS A 20 54.91 -5.05 -65.81
CA HIS A 20 55.45 -3.70 -65.43
C HIS A 20 55.34 -2.50 -66.43
N GLU A 21 55.30 -1.19 -66.08
CA GLU A 21 55.29 -0.35 -64.83
C GLU A 21 54.60 1.02 -65.19
N ALA A 22 53.75 1.67 -64.39
CA ALA A 22 53.94 2.58 -63.23
C ALA A 22 54.22 4.11 -63.49
N THR A 23 53.24 4.95 -63.09
CA THR A 23 53.33 6.33 -62.48
C THR A 23 53.91 7.60 -63.18
N GLN A 24 53.02 8.61 -63.34
CA GLN A 24 53.08 10.03 -62.87
C GLN A 24 53.94 11.18 -63.51
N ILE A 25 53.25 12.33 -63.70
CA ILE A 25 53.60 13.74 -63.32
C ILE A 25 54.47 14.67 -64.23
N SER A 26 53.79 15.73 -64.74
CA SER A 26 54.19 17.17 -64.86
C SER A 26 55.12 17.73 -65.96
N ALA A 27 54.89 19.03 -66.22
CA ALA A 27 55.72 20.09 -66.82
C ALA A 27 56.04 20.13 -68.34
N GLY A 28 55.99 21.36 -68.89
CA GLY A 28 56.68 21.78 -70.12
C GLY A 28 57.93 22.62 -69.79
N PRO A 29 58.46 23.53 -70.67
CA PRO A 29 57.86 24.08 -71.90
C PRO A 29 58.82 24.24 -73.13
N ARG A 30 58.30 24.83 -74.23
CA ARG A 30 58.99 25.67 -75.26
C ARG A 30 60.48 25.44 -75.63
N SER A 31 60.78 25.16 -76.91
CA SER A 31 61.19 26.17 -77.94
C SER A 31 62.10 25.66 -79.09
N GLY A 32 61.90 26.21 -80.30
CA GLY A 32 62.90 26.30 -81.41
C GLY A 32 63.16 25.06 -82.29
N ALA A 33 63.72 25.17 -83.51
CA ALA A 33 63.87 26.35 -84.40
C ALA A 33 64.30 25.98 -85.86
N LEU A 34 63.84 26.79 -86.83
CA LEU A 34 64.41 27.13 -88.17
C LEU A 34 64.70 26.10 -89.31
N GLY A 35 64.31 26.51 -90.53
CA GLY A 35 65.08 26.33 -91.80
C GLY A 35 64.32 25.69 -92.98
N SER A 36 64.47 26.08 -94.26
CA SER A 36 65.01 27.32 -94.88
C SER A 36 64.83 27.35 -96.43
N GLY A 37 64.31 28.44 -97.01
CA GLY A 37 64.45 28.83 -98.44
C GLY A 37 63.79 27.95 -99.54
N THR A 38 63.76 28.31 -100.83
CA THR A 38 63.94 29.63 -101.50
C THR A 38 63.42 29.57 -102.97
N ASP A 39 62.83 30.68 -103.44
CA ASP A 39 62.66 31.22 -104.82
C ASP A 39 62.86 30.36 -106.09
N THR A 40 61.99 30.56 -107.12
CA THR A 40 62.32 31.43 -108.30
C THR A 40 61.22 31.55 -109.39
N HIS A 41 60.81 32.79 -109.66
CA HIS A 41 60.60 33.49 -110.95
C HIS A 41 60.08 32.83 -112.28
N VAL A 42 59.02 33.47 -112.83
CA VAL A 42 58.92 34.07 -114.21
C VAL A 42 58.37 33.25 -115.41
N ALA A 43 57.05 33.41 -115.62
CA ALA A 43 56.36 34.01 -116.79
C ALA A 43 56.38 33.41 -118.23
N ALA A 44 55.26 33.63 -118.95
CA ALA A 44 55.15 34.30 -120.28
C ALA A 44 54.14 33.69 -121.32
N GLN A 45 52.97 34.35 -121.42
CA GLN A 45 52.28 34.77 -122.66
C GLN A 45 51.51 33.81 -123.64
N ASN A 46 50.31 34.31 -123.99
CA ASN A 46 49.67 34.41 -125.34
C ASN A 46 48.82 33.28 -125.99
N ARG A 47 47.49 33.41 -125.77
CA ARG A 47 46.40 33.70 -126.76
C ARG A 47 46.02 32.71 -127.90
N ARG A 48 44.68 32.45 -127.96
CA ARG A 48 43.77 32.23 -129.13
C ARG A 48 43.92 30.88 -129.87
N LYS A 49 42.86 30.09 -130.17
CA LYS A 49 41.53 30.40 -130.76
C LYS A 49 40.48 29.26 -130.52
N PHE A 50 39.20 29.53 -130.82
CA PHE A 50 38.05 28.57 -130.95
C PHE A 50 38.17 27.67 -132.24
N PRO A 51 37.37 26.59 -132.51
CA PRO A 51 35.93 26.42 -132.15
C PRO A 51 35.28 24.99 -131.94
N LEU A 52 34.02 25.02 -131.42
CA LEU A 52 32.81 24.19 -131.72
C LEU A 52 32.55 22.72 -131.24
N LYS A 53 31.35 22.56 -130.62
CA LYS A 53 30.29 21.50 -130.75
C LYS A 53 30.23 20.22 -129.85
N LYS A 54 29.30 20.32 -128.87
CA LYS A 54 28.07 19.49 -128.62
C LYS A 54 28.03 18.29 -127.62
N THR A 55 26.82 18.18 -127.02
CA THR A 55 26.14 17.07 -126.27
C THR A 55 26.77 16.56 -124.96
N LEU A 56 26.13 16.56 -123.76
CA LEU A 56 24.75 16.34 -123.23
C LEU A 56 24.33 14.88 -122.99
N LEU A 57 24.46 14.42 -121.72
CA LEU A 57 23.47 13.67 -120.91
C LEU A 57 24.11 13.11 -119.61
N ALA A 58 24.15 13.87 -118.50
CA ALA A 58 24.79 13.42 -117.23
C ALA A 58 24.38 14.17 -115.94
N THR A 59 23.14 14.68 -115.80
CA THR A 59 22.79 15.69 -114.77
C THR A 59 21.47 15.44 -114.04
N SER A 60 21.28 14.27 -113.44
CA SER A 60 20.14 13.98 -112.55
C SER A 60 20.54 13.29 -111.25
N LEU A 61 21.35 12.23 -111.33
CA LEU A 61 21.75 11.44 -110.15
C LEU A 61 22.62 12.22 -109.16
N THR A 62 23.53 13.07 -109.67
CA THR A 62 24.35 13.96 -108.85
C THR A 62 23.55 15.07 -108.16
N GLY A 63 22.42 15.51 -108.73
CA GLY A 63 21.53 16.47 -108.07
C GLY A 63 20.81 15.86 -106.88
N ILE A 64 20.37 14.60 -106.98
CA ILE A 64 19.72 13.89 -105.87
C ILE A 64 20.75 13.46 -104.82
N LEU A 65 21.93 12.96 -105.21
CA LEU A 65 22.98 12.61 -104.25
C LEU A 65 23.59 13.84 -103.57
N ALA A 66 23.77 14.96 -104.26
CA ALA A 66 24.16 16.22 -103.63
C ALA A 66 23.04 16.80 -102.76
N GLY A 67 21.77 16.65 -103.16
CA GLY A 67 20.60 17.05 -102.36
C GLY A 67 20.48 16.25 -101.08
N VAL A 68 20.61 14.91 -101.15
CA VAL A 68 20.62 14.02 -99.98
C VAL A 68 21.89 14.21 -99.14
N ALA A 69 23.05 14.47 -99.75
CA ALA A 69 24.25 14.81 -98.99
C ALA A 69 24.13 16.19 -98.32
N LEU A 70 23.48 17.18 -98.94
CA LEU A 70 23.18 18.46 -98.28
C LEU A 70 22.15 18.31 -97.18
N THR A 71 21.05 17.56 -97.37
CA THR A 71 20.07 17.36 -96.30
C THR A 71 20.65 16.53 -95.18
N VAL A 72 21.44 15.49 -95.44
CA VAL A 72 22.17 14.75 -94.39
C VAL A 72 23.22 15.65 -93.71
N TRP A 73 23.95 16.49 -94.44
CA TRP A 73 24.93 17.41 -93.85
C TRP A 73 24.27 18.51 -93.01
N ILE A 74 23.17 19.10 -93.47
CA ILE A 74 22.36 20.09 -92.73
C ILE A 74 21.72 19.42 -91.50
N VAL A 75 21.09 18.24 -91.67
CA VAL A 75 20.50 17.48 -90.56
C VAL A 75 21.56 16.99 -89.58
N ASN A 76 22.83 16.82 -89.98
CA ASN A 76 23.96 16.44 -89.10
C ASN A 76 24.78 17.65 -88.59
N THR A 77 24.44 18.90 -88.98
CA THR A 77 25.11 20.12 -88.48
C THR A 77 24.15 21.11 -87.81
N GLN A 78 22.84 20.93 -88.00
CA GLN A 78 21.77 21.61 -87.26
C GLN A 78 20.86 20.60 -86.54
N THR A 79 21.31 19.36 -86.33
CA THR A 79 20.58 18.29 -85.61
C THR A 79 20.00 18.79 -84.29
N GLU A 80 20.84 19.44 -83.48
CA GLU A 80 20.53 19.89 -82.13
C GLU A 80 19.53 21.06 -82.16
N GLN A 81 19.68 22.01 -83.09
CA GLN A 81 18.72 23.11 -83.25
C GLN A 81 17.34 22.62 -83.75
N LEU A 82 17.31 21.68 -84.70
CA LEU A 82 16.07 21.10 -85.20
C LEU A 82 15.38 20.22 -84.14
N ILE A 83 16.16 19.47 -83.34
CA ILE A 83 15.65 18.68 -82.22
C ILE A 83 15.15 19.59 -81.10
N MET A 84 15.85 20.68 -80.74
CA MET A 84 15.33 21.64 -79.76
C MET A 84 14.03 22.30 -80.23
N GLN A 85 13.93 22.69 -81.50
CA GLN A 85 12.68 23.25 -82.03
C GLN A 85 11.53 22.23 -82.02
N ALA A 86 11.78 20.98 -82.42
CA ALA A 86 10.77 19.92 -82.40
C ALA A 86 10.39 19.49 -80.97
N ALA A 87 11.36 19.40 -80.06
CA ALA A 87 11.15 19.10 -78.65
C ALA A 87 10.36 20.22 -77.98
N ASN A 88 10.76 21.49 -78.13
CA ASN A 88 10.07 22.61 -77.48
C ASN A 88 8.66 22.81 -78.06
N PHE A 89 8.42 22.49 -79.34
CA PHE A 89 7.07 22.43 -79.89
C PHE A 89 6.20 21.33 -79.24
N ALA A 90 6.77 20.17 -78.92
CA ALA A 90 6.07 19.08 -78.23
C ALA A 90 5.91 19.31 -76.71
N LEU A 91 6.88 19.99 -76.08
CA LEU A 91 6.92 20.30 -74.65
C LEU A 91 6.09 21.55 -74.28
N ALA A 92 5.78 22.44 -75.24
CA ALA A 92 5.00 23.66 -75.03
C ALA A 92 3.58 23.45 -74.48
N GLY A 93 3.03 22.22 -74.56
CA GLY A 93 1.75 21.86 -73.94
C GLY A 93 1.86 21.48 -72.45
N MET A 94 3.06 21.50 -71.86
CA MET A 94 3.36 20.98 -70.52
C MET A 94 4.26 21.94 -69.71
N ASP A 95 4.24 23.25 -70.05
CA ASP A 95 5.08 24.31 -69.44
C ASP A 95 6.54 23.87 -69.21
N SER A 96 7.10 23.29 -70.28
CA SER A 96 8.40 22.63 -70.30
C SER A 96 9.22 23.08 -71.51
N GLU A 97 10.54 23.22 -71.34
CA GLU A 97 11.47 23.72 -72.34
C GLU A 97 12.81 22.97 -72.24
N LEU A 98 13.26 22.37 -73.35
CA LEU A 98 14.64 21.92 -73.52
C LEU A 98 15.52 23.16 -73.78
N ILE A 99 16.37 23.48 -72.81
CA ILE A 99 17.29 24.62 -72.81
C ILE A 99 18.46 24.33 -73.76
N ASP A 100 18.97 23.10 -73.69
CA ASP A 100 20.21 22.68 -74.33
C ASP A 100 20.27 21.14 -74.45
N ILE A 101 20.90 20.63 -75.51
CA ILE A 101 21.04 19.19 -75.78
C ILE A 101 22.32 18.90 -76.59
N GLU A 102 23.15 18.01 -76.05
CA GLU A 102 24.34 17.48 -76.73
C GLU A 102 24.07 16.07 -77.27
N LEU A 103 24.36 15.84 -78.55
CA LEU A 103 24.16 14.53 -79.19
C LEU A 103 25.47 13.72 -79.30
N GLY A 104 25.45 12.54 -78.69
CA GLY A 104 26.44 11.50 -78.93
C GLY A 104 26.28 10.86 -80.31
N LYS A 105 27.28 10.06 -80.71
CA LYS A 105 27.27 9.28 -81.96
C LYS A 105 26.10 8.29 -81.99
N SER A 106 24.98 8.73 -82.57
CA SER A 106 23.70 8.04 -82.60
C SER A 106 23.48 7.31 -83.92
N GLN A 107 22.62 6.29 -83.90
CA GLN A 107 22.13 5.57 -85.07
C GLN A 107 20.59 5.55 -85.04
N LEU A 108 19.93 5.29 -86.18
CA LEU A 108 18.46 5.27 -86.29
C LEU A 108 17.76 4.41 -85.21
N ALA A 109 18.39 3.31 -84.79
CA ALA A 109 17.89 2.39 -83.76
C ALA A 109 18.48 2.61 -82.34
N HIS A 110 19.46 3.50 -82.18
CA HIS A 110 20.19 3.73 -80.93
C HIS A 110 20.48 5.23 -80.78
N TRP A 111 19.60 5.94 -80.06
CA TRP A 111 19.72 7.38 -79.86
C TRP A 111 20.46 7.64 -78.56
N ARG A 112 21.59 8.36 -78.61
CA ARG A 112 22.42 8.64 -77.44
C ARG A 112 22.64 10.14 -77.28
N ILE A 113 22.10 10.68 -76.19
CA ILE A 113 22.18 12.07 -75.76
C ILE A 113 23.20 12.12 -74.62
N THR A 114 24.28 12.92 -74.76
CA THR A 114 25.34 12.97 -73.73
C THR A 114 24.94 13.85 -72.56
N SER A 115 24.25 14.96 -72.84
CA SER A 115 23.66 15.89 -71.87
C SER A 115 22.36 16.44 -72.45
N ALA A 116 21.32 16.58 -71.64
CA ALA A 116 20.14 17.39 -71.95
C ALA A 116 19.74 18.19 -70.71
N ASN A 117 19.61 19.50 -70.87
CA ASN A 117 19.19 20.42 -69.81
C ASN A 117 17.76 20.88 -70.12
N LEU A 118 16.79 20.45 -69.31
CA LEU A 118 15.39 20.83 -69.41
C LEU A 118 15.03 21.80 -68.27
N ARG A 119 14.08 22.68 -68.53
CA ARG A 119 13.32 23.43 -67.52
C ARG A 119 11.87 22.95 -67.56
N ILE A 120 11.29 22.73 -66.39
CA ILE A 120 9.86 22.45 -66.22
C ILE A 120 9.35 23.47 -65.19
N HIS A 121 8.52 24.40 -65.62
CA HIS A 121 8.14 25.59 -64.85
C HIS A 121 9.39 26.36 -64.34
N ASP A 122 9.66 26.35 -63.03
CA ASP A 122 10.84 26.92 -62.36
C ASP A 122 11.87 25.87 -61.93
N SER A 123 11.64 24.59 -62.23
CA SER A 123 12.54 23.48 -61.93
C SER A 123 13.52 23.22 -63.08
N HIS A 124 14.75 22.82 -62.77
CA HIS A 124 15.80 22.52 -63.76
C HIS A 124 16.23 21.04 -63.66
N ILE A 125 16.15 20.32 -64.78
CA ILE A 125 16.48 18.89 -64.88
C ILE A 125 17.66 18.72 -65.84
N ARG A 126 18.75 18.13 -65.36
CA ARG A 126 19.90 17.73 -66.17
C ARG A 126 19.94 16.21 -66.31
N LEU A 127 19.73 15.71 -67.52
CA LEU A 127 19.85 14.30 -67.89
C LEU A 127 21.22 14.04 -68.51
N ASN A 128 22.09 13.24 -67.88
CA ASN A 128 23.37 12.85 -68.47
C ASN A 128 23.30 11.42 -69.05
N ASN A 129 23.95 11.19 -70.20
CA ASN A 129 24.04 9.89 -70.88
C ASN A 129 22.69 9.16 -71.11
N LEU A 130 21.63 9.89 -71.49
CA LEU A 130 20.36 9.28 -71.91
C LEU A 130 20.56 8.48 -73.22
N ASN A 131 20.18 7.20 -73.19
CA ASN A 131 20.30 6.24 -74.28
C ASN A 131 18.97 5.52 -74.48
N ILE A 132 18.40 5.62 -75.69
CA ILE A 132 17.11 5.05 -76.09
C ILE A 132 17.34 4.06 -77.24
N GLN A 133 16.91 2.82 -77.06
CA GLN A 133 16.97 1.77 -78.08
C GLN A 133 15.60 1.53 -78.69
N LEU A 134 15.55 1.43 -80.01
CA LEU A 134 14.34 1.27 -80.82
C LEU A 134 14.45 0.02 -81.69
N LYS A 135 13.47 -0.87 -81.63
CA LYS A 135 13.36 -2.01 -82.55
C LYS A 135 12.68 -1.58 -83.85
N LEU A 136 13.44 -0.96 -84.75
CA LEU A 136 12.98 -0.70 -86.12
C LEU A 136 13.06 -1.96 -86.97
N ASP A 137 11.95 -2.68 -87.06
CA ASP A 137 11.72 -3.66 -88.13
C ASP A 137 11.58 -2.90 -89.47
N TRP A 138 12.29 -3.31 -90.54
CA TRP A 138 12.26 -2.56 -91.80
C TRP A 138 10.90 -2.71 -92.52
N PRO A 139 10.20 -1.60 -92.85
CA PRO A 139 8.84 -1.65 -93.38
C PRO A 139 8.78 -2.45 -94.68
N GLN A 140 7.90 -3.46 -94.71
CA GLN A 140 7.65 -4.30 -95.88
C GLN A 140 6.69 -3.62 -96.87
N SER A 141 6.00 -2.56 -96.43
CA SER A 141 4.99 -1.83 -97.20
C SER A 141 5.06 -0.31 -97.00
N PHE A 142 4.56 0.42 -97.99
CA PHE A 142 4.40 1.88 -97.91
C PHE A 142 3.32 2.32 -96.89
N ALA A 143 2.52 1.38 -96.37
CA ALA A 143 1.54 1.62 -95.32
C ALA A 143 2.19 1.68 -93.93
N GLU A 144 3.08 0.73 -93.60
CA GLU A 144 3.91 0.77 -92.39
C GLU A 144 4.83 1.99 -92.39
N LEU A 145 5.35 2.37 -93.55
CA LEU A 145 6.16 3.57 -93.73
C LEU A 145 5.41 4.87 -93.34
N LYS A 146 4.07 4.87 -93.36
CA LYS A 146 3.22 5.95 -92.82
C LYS A 146 2.94 5.84 -91.30
N GLN A 147 3.14 4.67 -90.70
CA GLN A 147 3.03 4.50 -89.25
C GLN A 147 4.30 4.99 -88.53
N PHE A 148 5.47 4.91 -89.17
CA PHE A 148 6.71 5.50 -88.64
C PHE A 148 6.67 7.04 -88.44
N SER A 149 5.71 7.76 -89.03
CA SER A 149 5.47 9.19 -88.74
C SER A 149 4.46 9.44 -87.61
N GLN A 150 3.97 8.40 -86.93
CA GLN A 150 3.08 8.54 -85.77
C GLN A 150 3.87 8.30 -84.48
N VAL A 151 3.92 9.29 -83.59
CA VAL A 151 4.67 9.23 -82.32
C VAL A 151 4.26 8.00 -81.49
N SER A 152 2.96 7.69 -81.44
CA SER A 152 2.40 6.54 -80.71
C SER A 152 2.86 5.17 -81.23
N TYR A 153 3.33 5.07 -82.48
CA TYR A 153 3.91 3.84 -83.03
C TYR A 153 5.40 3.74 -82.69
N LEU A 154 6.12 4.88 -82.70
CA LEU A 154 7.52 4.92 -82.31
C LEU A 154 7.73 4.61 -80.83
N THR A 155 6.86 5.10 -79.93
CA THR A 155 6.94 4.80 -78.49
C THR A 155 6.75 3.32 -78.19
N GLN A 156 5.83 2.64 -78.89
CA GLN A 156 5.64 1.18 -78.82
C GLN A 156 6.79 0.35 -79.40
N LYS A 157 7.76 0.98 -80.09
CA LYS A 157 8.97 0.33 -80.61
C LYS A 157 10.21 0.61 -79.76
N ILE A 158 10.11 1.38 -78.68
CA ILE A 158 11.18 1.52 -77.70
C ILE A 158 11.35 0.18 -76.97
N THR A 159 12.57 -0.33 -76.88
CA THR A 159 12.89 -1.57 -76.16
C THR A 159 13.71 -1.34 -74.89
N GLN A 160 14.48 -0.25 -74.85
CA GLN A 160 15.21 0.17 -73.66
C GLN A 160 15.26 1.71 -73.58
N ILE A 161 15.03 2.25 -72.38
CA ILE A 161 15.37 3.62 -72.00
C ILE A 161 16.38 3.50 -70.86
N SER A 162 17.50 4.19 -70.94
CA SER A 162 18.56 4.12 -69.92
C SER A 162 19.19 5.49 -69.73
N THR A 163 19.55 5.87 -68.50
CA THR A 163 20.27 7.12 -68.22
C THR A 163 21.54 6.86 -67.41
N GLY A 164 22.49 7.80 -67.51
CA GLY A 164 23.47 7.99 -66.44
C GLY A 164 22.87 8.81 -65.31
N ASP A 165 23.70 9.62 -64.69
CA ASP A 165 23.30 10.49 -63.58
C ASP A 165 22.29 11.55 -64.03
N ILE A 166 21.27 11.78 -63.21
CA ILE A 166 20.28 12.85 -63.35
C ILE A 166 20.45 13.81 -62.17
N GLU A 167 20.44 15.12 -62.42
CA GLU A 167 20.28 16.13 -61.37
C GLU A 167 18.95 16.87 -61.60
N VAL A 168 18.15 17.03 -60.55
CA VAL A 168 16.87 17.76 -60.58
C VAL A 168 16.92 18.83 -59.50
N GLU A 169 17.05 20.09 -59.90
CA GLU A 169 16.81 21.23 -59.02
C GLU A 169 15.30 21.51 -58.99
N LEU A 170 14.68 21.27 -57.84
CA LEU A 170 13.25 21.40 -57.64
C LEU A 170 12.89 22.88 -57.38
N GLY A 171 12.06 23.43 -58.26
CA GLY A 171 11.47 24.75 -58.11
C GLY A 171 10.30 24.76 -57.13
N GLN A 172 9.90 25.96 -56.72
CA GLN A 172 8.84 26.17 -55.74
C GLN A 172 7.44 25.99 -56.33
N SER A 173 7.26 26.18 -57.64
CA SER A 173 5.93 26.02 -58.28
C SER A 173 5.36 24.61 -58.17
N LEU A 174 6.22 23.59 -58.11
CA LEU A 174 5.83 22.18 -57.89
C LEU A 174 5.14 21.95 -56.54
N PHE A 175 5.39 22.83 -55.56
CA PHE A 175 4.86 22.71 -54.21
C PHE A 175 3.66 23.62 -53.95
N LEU A 176 3.13 24.33 -54.95
CA LEU A 176 1.93 25.16 -54.79
C LEU A 176 0.66 24.37 -55.12
N PRO A 177 -0.44 24.51 -54.34
CA PRO A 177 -1.65 23.72 -54.52
C PRO A 177 -2.40 24.06 -55.81
N ASN A 178 -2.21 23.25 -56.85
CA ASN A 178 -2.85 23.42 -58.16
C ASN A 178 -4.35 23.06 -58.12
N ARG A 179 -5.18 24.04 -57.74
CA ARG A 179 -6.65 23.91 -57.62
C ARG A 179 -7.39 23.61 -58.93
N ASN A 180 -6.72 23.65 -60.08
CA ASN A 180 -7.32 23.35 -61.39
C ASN A 180 -7.01 21.93 -61.89
N ALA A 181 -6.10 21.19 -61.25
CA ALA A 181 -5.67 19.85 -61.68
C ALA A 181 -6.53 18.71 -61.09
N ILE A 182 -7.86 18.85 -61.06
CA ILE A 182 -8.76 17.70 -60.90
C ILE A 182 -8.90 17.05 -62.28
N ASP A 183 -7.89 16.25 -62.63
CA ASP A 183 -7.84 15.59 -63.93
C ASP A 183 -8.96 14.55 -64.05
N LYS A 184 -9.76 14.64 -65.12
CA LYS A 184 -10.94 13.78 -65.34
C LYS A 184 -10.55 12.46 -66.02
N GLN A 185 -9.46 11.85 -65.57
CA GLN A 185 -9.12 10.50 -66.01
C GLN A 185 -10.13 9.52 -65.40
N GLY A 186 -10.69 8.68 -66.28
CA GLY A 186 -11.48 7.52 -65.85
C GLY A 186 -10.59 6.44 -65.22
N PRO A 187 -11.11 5.21 -65.00
CA PRO A 187 -10.29 4.11 -64.50
C PRO A 187 -9.04 3.94 -65.37
N ALA A 188 -7.87 3.99 -64.74
CA ALA A 188 -6.59 3.97 -65.44
C ALA A 188 -6.51 2.74 -66.36
N LEU A 189 -6.06 2.96 -67.60
CA LEU A 189 -5.72 1.85 -68.50
C LEU A 189 -4.68 0.98 -67.82
N ALA A 190 -5.02 -0.29 -67.58
CA ALA A 190 -4.10 -1.24 -66.97
C ALA A 190 -2.83 -1.31 -67.81
N LEU A 191 -1.69 -0.89 -67.24
CA LEU A 191 -0.40 -1.01 -67.90
C LEU A 191 -0.13 -2.50 -68.16
N ASP A 192 -0.04 -2.89 -69.43
CA ASP A 192 0.52 -4.19 -69.77
C ASP A 192 2.04 -4.12 -69.52
N ILE A 193 2.44 -4.55 -68.33
CA ILE A 193 3.83 -4.54 -67.86
C ILE A 193 4.76 -5.37 -68.77
N LYS A 194 4.23 -6.33 -69.54
CA LYS A 194 4.99 -7.09 -70.55
C LYS A 194 5.24 -6.32 -71.84
N SER A 195 4.52 -5.22 -72.06
CA SER A 195 4.69 -4.33 -73.21
C SER A 195 5.62 -3.13 -72.94
N LEU A 196 6.03 -2.93 -71.68
CA LEU A 196 6.91 -1.83 -71.29
C LEU A 196 8.35 -2.06 -71.78
N PRO A 197 9.07 -0.99 -72.18
CA PRO A 197 10.51 -1.09 -72.41
C PRO A 197 11.25 -1.37 -71.10
N LEU A 198 12.47 -1.91 -71.19
CA LEU A 198 13.41 -1.92 -70.07
C LEU A 198 13.75 -0.47 -69.71
N ILE A 199 13.29 0.03 -68.56
CA ILE A 199 13.62 1.37 -68.07
C ILE A 199 14.72 1.21 -67.02
N ASP A 200 15.88 1.83 -67.28
CA ASP A 200 17.06 1.74 -66.43
C ASP A 200 17.59 3.15 -66.09
N ILE A 201 16.89 3.82 -65.17
CA ILE A 201 17.22 5.18 -64.73
C ILE A 201 18.40 5.11 -63.76
N GLY A 202 19.45 5.85 -64.07
CA GLY A 202 20.64 6.00 -63.26
C GLY A 202 20.45 6.92 -62.05
N LYS A 203 21.58 7.27 -61.41
CA LYS A 203 21.60 7.97 -60.13
C LYS A 203 20.96 9.35 -60.21
N THR A 204 19.81 9.52 -59.58
CA THR A 204 18.99 10.73 -59.65
C THR A 204 19.12 11.54 -58.36
N SER A 205 19.75 12.71 -58.44
CA SER A 205 19.90 13.65 -57.32
C SER A 205 18.83 14.72 -57.39
N LEU A 206 17.82 14.63 -56.52
CA LEU A 206 16.81 15.65 -56.28
C LEU A 206 17.38 16.70 -55.31
N ILE A 207 17.35 17.98 -55.68
CA ILE A 207 18.00 19.09 -54.98
C ILE A 207 16.95 20.14 -54.63
N LEU A 208 16.77 20.41 -53.35
CA LEU A 208 15.87 21.43 -52.80
C LEU A 208 16.68 22.57 -52.17
N LYS A 209 16.51 23.79 -52.67
CA LYS A 209 17.13 25.01 -52.15
C LYS A 209 16.19 25.76 -51.21
N ALA A 210 16.73 26.41 -50.20
CA ALA A 210 15.97 27.31 -49.33
C ALA A 210 15.52 28.58 -50.09
N HIS A 211 14.35 29.11 -49.73
CA HIS A 211 13.87 30.39 -50.22
C HIS A 211 13.20 31.19 -49.08
N HIS A 212 13.27 32.52 -49.14
CA HIS A 212 12.66 33.45 -48.18
C HIS A 212 13.15 33.43 -46.71
N LEU A 213 14.44 33.19 -46.45
CA LEU A 213 15.08 33.66 -45.21
C LEU A 213 16.00 34.86 -45.50
N ASN A 214 15.53 36.06 -45.16
CA ASN A 214 16.22 37.32 -45.41
C ASN A 214 17.15 37.73 -44.24
N THR A 215 17.71 36.73 -43.56
CA THR A 215 18.51 36.82 -42.34
C THR A 215 19.68 35.83 -42.42
N GLN A 216 20.77 36.13 -41.72
CA GLN A 216 22.08 35.50 -41.96
C GLN A 216 22.13 34.01 -41.57
N ASN A 217 21.96 33.12 -42.55
CA ASN A 217 22.83 31.96 -42.82
C ASN A 217 22.36 31.20 -44.07
N ASP A 218 23.28 30.88 -44.99
CA ASP A 218 23.00 30.03 -46.15
C ASP A 218 22.74 28.58 -45.68
N LEU A 219 21.48 28.17 -45.62
CA LEU A 219 21.13 26.75 -45.45
C LEU A 219 21.57 25.97 -46.70
N PRO A 220 22.45 24.95 -46.57
CA PRO A 220 22.91 24.18 -47.73
C PRO A 220 21.74 23.48 -48.41
N ALA A 221 21.81 23.35 -49.74
CA ALA A 221 20.76 22.69 -50.51
C ALA A 221 20.61 21.22 -50.04
N TYR A 222 19.38 20.84 -49.69
CA TYR A 222 19.07 19.46 -49.34
C TYR A 222 19.10 18.62 -50.61
N ARG A 223 19.82 17.49 -50.60
CA ARG A 223 19.98 16.60 -51.75
C ARG A 223 19.54 15.18 -51.39
N LEU A 224 18.39 14.76 -51.90
CA LEU A 224 17.90 13.40 -51.85
C LEU A 224 18.39 12.65 -53.09
N VAL A 225 19.02 11.51 -52.90
CA VAL A 225 19.67 10.72 -53.96
C VAL A 225 18.92 9.41 -54.12
N MET A 226 18.42 9.13 -55.32
CA MET A 226 17.94 7.80 -55.71
C MET A 226 19.06 7.13 -56.52
N ASP A 227 19.69 6.08 -55.98
CA ASP A 227 20.93 5.52 -56.54
C ASP A 227 20.74 4.83 -57.90
N LYS A 228 19.61 4.14 -58.09
CA LYS A 228 19.19 3.56 -59.37
C LYS A 228 17.70 3.23 -59.33
N LEU A 229 17.00 3.34 -60.46
CA LEU A 229 15.63 2.85 -60.65
C LEU A 229 15.53 2.02 -61.92
N SER A 230 15.55 0.70 -61.77
CA SER A 230 15.40 -0.26 -62.88
C SER A 230 14.02 -0.92 -62.84
N LEU A 231 13.23 -0.79 -63.91
CA LEU A 231 12.02 -1.58 -64.17
C LEU A 231 12.31 -2.57 -65.30
N ASN A 232 12.28 -3.87 -64.98
CA ASN A 232 12.55 -4.94 -65.95
C ASN A 232 11.27 -5.55 -66.53
N GLY A 233 11.40 -6.36 -67.59
CA GLY A 233 10.28 -7.04 -68.26
C GLY A 233 9.60 -8.17 -67.45
N ALA A 234 10.01 -8.38 -66.19
CA ALA A 234 9.32 -9.21 -65.21
C ALA A 234 8.50 -8.39 -64.20
N GLY A 235 8.48 -7.06 -64.34
CA GLY A 235 7.78 -6.15 -63.42
C GLY A 235 8.53 -5.89 -62.10
N GLU A 236 9.80 -6.31 -61.97
CA GLU A 236 10.59 -5.96 -60.79
C GLU A 236 11.06 -4.51 -60.88
N ILE A 237 10.86 -3.77 -59.78
CA ILE A 237 11.42 -2.46 -59.51
C ILE A 237 12.36 -2.60 -58.31
N ASN A 238 13.57 -2.07 -58.42
CA ASN A 238 14.48 -1.93 -57.28
C ASN A 238 14.98 -0.48 -57.24
N SER A 239 15.01 0.12 -56.04
CA SER A 239 15.53 1.46 -55.80
C SER A 239 16.04 1.64 -54.36
N GLU A 240 17.05 2.48 -54.18
CA GLU A 240 17.59 2.89 -52.88
C GLU A 240 17.71 4.43 -52.85
N PHE A 241 17.21 5.01 -51.76
CA PHE A 241 17.15 6.44 -51.51
C PHE A 241 18.07 6.80 -50.34
N SER A 242 18.96 7.78 -50.54
CA SER A 242 19.98 8.19 -49.58
C SER A 242 20.11 9.71 -49.46
N HIS A 243 20.60 10.19 -48.32
CA HIS A 243 21.02 11.58 -48.10
C HIS A 243 22.40 11.61 -47.44
N ALA A 244 23.27 12.52 -47.88
CA ALA A 244 24.67 12.65 -47.41
C ALA A 244 25.57 11.38 -47.50
N GLY A 245 25.05 10.27 -48.03
CA GLY A 245 25.70 8.95 -48.05
C GLY A 245 25.05 7.91 -47.13
N GLU A 246 24.07 8.31 -46.31
CA GLU A 246 23.28 7.42 -45.47
C GLU A 246 22.00 6.97 -46.18
N SER A 247 21.67 5.67 -46.11
CA SER A 247 20.45 5.11 -46.69
C SER A 247 19.23 5.47 -45.86
N ILE A 248 18.21 6.04 -46.50
CA ILE A 248 16.91 6.38 -45.92
C ILE A 248 15.90 5.26 -46.17
N ALA A 249 15.79 4.80 -47.42
CA ALA A 249 14.79 3.80 -47.80
C ALA A 249 15.25 2.96 -49.00
N LYS A 250 15.10 1.64 -48.91
CA LYS A 250 15.16 0.72 -50.06
C LYS A 250 13.76 0.24 -50.38
N LEU A 251 13.44 0.20 -51.67
CA LEU A 251 12.17 -0.29 -52.19
C LEU A 251 12.46 -1.39 -53.22
N LYS A 252 11.90 -2.58 -53.00
CA LYS A 252 11.79 -3.62 -54.02
C LYS A 252 10.32 -3.94 -54.26
N ALA A 253 9.81 -3.67 -55.45
CA ALA A 253 8.48 -4.08 -55.86
C ALA A 253 8.54 -5.16 -56.95
N THR A 254 7.54 -6.02 -57.00
CA THR A 254 7.28 -6.95 -58.10
C THR A 254 5.84 -6.75 -58.55
N LEU A 255 5.66 -6.22 -59.76
CA LEU A 255 4.35 -5.86 -60.32
C LEU A 255 3.87 -6.94 -61.29
N GLU A 256 3.20 -7.98 -60.79
CA GLU A 256 2.55 -8.98 -61.65
C GLU A 256 1.17 -8.49 -62.11
N ALA A 257 0.57 -9.19 -63.09
CA ALA A 257 -0.70 -8.79 -63.70
C ALA A 257 -1.92 -8.88 -62.75
N ASN A 258 -1.86 -9.75 -61.73
CA ASN A 258 -2.97 -9.97 -60.78
C ASN A 258 -2.61 -9.62 -59.33
N LYS A 259 -1.31 -9.53 -59.00
CA LYS A 259 -0.80 -9.31 -57.65
C LYS A 259 0.42 -8.39 -57.71
N TRP A 260 0.42 -7.35 -56.89
CA TRP A 260 1.62 -6.56 -56.66
C TRP A 260 2.22 -6.92 -55.30
N GLN A 261 3.54 -6.99 -55.22
CA GLN A 261 4.30 -7.16 -54.00
C GLN A 261 5.24 -5.98 -53.82
N LEU A 262 5.41 -5.50 -52.59
CA LEU A 262 6.30 -4.41 -52.21
C LEU A 262 7.01 -4.79 -50.92
N ALA A 263 8.31 -5.02 -51.01
CA ALA A 263 9.21 -5.03 -49.87
C ALA A 263 9.82 -3.62 -49.70
N SER A 264 9.83 -3.09 -48.48
CA SER A 264 10.53 -1.86 -48.14
C SER A 264 11.38 -2.02 -46.88
N GLU A 265 12.54 -1.38 -46.89
CA GLU A 265 13.41 -1.19 -45.71
C GLU A 265 13.57 0.30 -45.50
N ILE A 266 13.09 0.85 -44.38
CA ILE A 266 13.12 2.30 -44.08
C ILE A 266 13.88 2.54 -42.78
N ALA A 267 14.94 3.35 -42.83
CA ALA A 267 15.71 3.76 -41.67
C ALA A 267 15.07 5.01 -41.04
N LEU A 268 14.56 4.89 -39.82
CA LEU A 268 13.68 5.90 -39.22
C LEU A 268 14.39 7.21 -38.91
N ALA A 269 15.59 7.16 -38.31
CA ALA A 269 16.34 8.37 -37.96
C ALA A 269 16.83 9.16 -39.19
N PRO A 270 17.43 8.54 -40.23
CA PRO A 270 17.72 9.24 -41.49
C PRO A 270 16.48 9.80 -42.19
N LEU A 271 15.33 9.13 -42.12
CA LEU A 271 14.07 9.63 -42.67
C LEU A 271 13.59 10.88 -41.91
N LEU A 272 13.52 10.85 -40.58
CA LEU A 272 13.08 11.98 -39.76
C LEU A 272 14.02 13.18 -39.91
N ALA A 273 15.34 12.96 -39.91
CA ALA A 273 16.32 14.01 -40.18
C ALA A 273 16.13 14.62 -41.59
N SER A 274 15.82 13.79 -42.59
CA SER A 274 15.53 14.24 -43.96
C SER A 274 14.22 15.03 -44.07
N LEU A 275 13.17 14.60 -43.37
CA LEU A 275 11.89 15.33 -43.28
C LEU A 275 12.08 16.70 -42.64
N HIS A 276 12.85 16.79 -41.54
CA HIS A 276 13.20 18.06 -40.89
C HIS A 276 14.05 18.96 -41.81
N GLN A 277 14.94 18.41 -42.64
CA GLN A 277 15.64 19.22 -43.66
C GLN A 277 14.71 19.67 -44.80
N ILE A 278 13.62 18.96 -45.09
CA ILE A 278 12.62 19.39 -46.09
C ILE A 278 11.71 20.48 -45.50
N SER A 279 11.17 20.30 -44.29
CA SER A 279 10.26 21.26 -43.63
C SER A 279 10.89 22.65 -43.51
N LEU A 280 12.16 22.74 -43.06
CA LEU A 280 12.96 23.97 -42.95
C LEU A 280 13.19 24.72 -44.28
N ARG A 281 12.79 24.14 -45.43
CA ARG A 281 12.99 24.70 -46.78
C ARG A 281 11.67 24.89 -47.54
N GLN A 282 10.52 24.69 -46.88
CA GLN A 282 9.18 24.83 -47.45
C GLN A 282 8.43 26.06 -46.89
N ALA A 283 7.55 26.64 -47.70
CA ALA A 283 6.66 27.74 -47.28
C ALA A 283 5.38 27.21 -46.60
N GLN A 284 4.70 28.04 -45.79
CA GLN A 284 3.44 27.65 -45.14
C GLN A 284 2.30 27.35 -46.14
N ASP A 285 2.29 28.01 -47.30
CA ASP A 285 1.32 27.76 -48.38
C ASP A 285 1.65 26.54 -49.27
N SER A 286 2.65 25.74 -48.88
CA SER A 286 3.08 24.54 -49.62
C SER A 286 2.07 23.40 -49.51
N VAL A 287 1.97 22.57 -50.56
CA VAL A 287 1.30 21.25 -50.53
C VAL A 287 1.96 20.31 -49.51
N LEU A 288 3.22 20.56 -49.14
CA LEU A 288 3.94 19.83 -48.10
C LEU A 288 3.76 20.44 -46.70
N SER A 289 2.92 21.47 -46.51
CA SER A 289 2.70 22.06 -45.18
C SER A 289 2.26 21.09 -44.08
N PRO A 290 1.50 19.99 -44.35
CA PRO A 290 1.22 18.99 -43.31
C PRO A 290 2.46 18.23 -42.83
N LEU A 291 3.52 18.13 -43.65
CA LEU A 291 4.82 17.58 -43.19
C LEU A 291 5.58 18.59 -42.32
N THR A 292 5.40 19.89 -42.58
CA THR A 292 5.94 20.96 -41.73
C THR A 292 5.20 21.04 -40.39
N GLU A 293 3.88 20.83 -40.37
CA GLU A 293 3.09 20.71 -39.13
C GLU A 293 3.51 19.46 -38.34
N LEU A 294 3.58 18.29 -38.98
CA LEU A 294 4.04 17.03 -38.37
C LEU A 294 5.46 17.12 -37.79
N ASP A 295 6.40 17.76 -38.50
CA ASP A 295 7.75 17.98 -37.99
C ASP A 295 7.74 18.92 -36.78
N ASN A 296 6.98 20.03 -36.80
CA ASN A 296 6.86 20.92 -35.64
C ASN A 296 6.29 20.19 -34.40
N GLU A 297 5.27 19.35 -34.57
CA GLU A 297 4.74 18.51 -33.49
C GLU A 297 5.79 17.50 -32.99
N TRP A 298 6.52 16.84 -33.89
CA TRP A 298 7.58 15.89 -33.52
C TRP A 298 8.74 16.56 -32.76
N GLN A 299 9.21 17.73 -33.22
CA GLN A 299 10.24 18.50 -32.52
C GLN A 299 9.75 18.99 -31.14
N ALA A 300 8.47 19.36 -31.00
CA ALA A 300 7.88 19.78 -29.73
C ALA A 300 7.85 18.65 -28.68
N LEU A 301 7.66 17.40 -29.11
CA LEU A 301 7.77 16.22 -28.23
C LEU A 301 9.22 15.97 -27.76
N ALA A 302 10.22 16.34 -28.56
CA ALA A 302 11.65 16.12 -28.32
C ALA A 302 12.01 14.65 -28.04
N ILE A 303 11.50 13.76 -28.90
CA ILE A 303 11.73 12.31 -28.87
C ILE A 303 12.53 11.90 -30.11
N ASP A 304 13.66 11.21 -29.91
CA ASP A 304 14.38 10.58 -31.02
C ASP A 304 13.86 9.16 -31.24
N LEU A 305 13.44 8.83 -32.48
CA LEU A 305 13.04 7.49 -32.88
C LEU A 305 14.13 6.85 -33.77
N GLN A 306 14.68 5.74 -33.30
CA GLN A 306 15.68 4.93 -33.98
C GLN A 306 15.11 3.53 -34.28
N GLY A 307 15.65 2.89 -35.31
CA GLY A 307 15.24 1.56 -35.78
C GLY A 307 15.09 1.50 -37.30
N GLN A 308 14.80 0.30 -37.81
CA GLN A 308 14.54 0.04 -39.23
C GLN A 308 13.15 -0.58 -39.38
N LEU A 309 12.25 0.09 -40.09
CA LEU A 309 10.94 -0.44 -40.48
C LEU A 309 11.12 -1.30 -41.74
N VAL A 310 10.94 -2.61 -41.60
CA VAL A 310 10.90 -3.54 -42.73
C VAL A 310 9.44 -3.91 -42.98
N SER A 311 8.95 -3.72 -44.20
CA SER A 311 7.57 -4.01 -44.60
C SER A 311 7.53 -4.95 -45.78
N ASN A 312 6.60 -5.91 -45.77
CA ASN A 312 6.26 -6.77 -46.90
C ASN A 312 4.76 -6.67 -47.18
N SER A 313 4.39 -5.79 -48.12
CA SER A 313 3.03 -5.60 -48.58
C SER A 313 2.76 -6.44 -49.82
N SER A 314 1.54 -6.98 -49.93
CA SER A 314 1.03 -7.48 -51.21
C SER A 314 -0.46 -7.21 -51.37
N ILE A 315 -0.85 -6.79 -52.58
CA ILE A 315 -2.22 -6.48 -52.94
C ILE A 315 -2.67 -7.35 -54.12
N THR A 316 -3.83 -7.98 -53.97
CA THR A 316 -4.48 -8.78 -55.02
C THR A 316 -5.43 -7.88 -55.81
N LEU A 317 -5.04 -7.50 -57.03
CA LEU A 317 -5.73 -6.49 -57.84
C LEU A 317 -7.17 -6.89 -58.22
N THR A 318 -7.46 -8.19 -58.27
CA THR A 318 -8.79 -8.72 -58.62
C THR A 318 -9.78 -8.77 -57.46
N SER A 319 -9.30 -8.75 -56.21
CA SER A 319 -10.15 -8.77 -55.00
C SER A 319 -10.11 -7.46 -54.21
N GLY A 320 -9.15 -6.57 -54.46
CA GLY A 320 -8.94 -5.37 -53.64
C GLY A 320 -8.40 -5.70 -52.24
N GLU A 321 -7.85 -6.90 -52.07
CA GLU A 321 -7.37 -7.44 -50.79
C GLU A 321 -5.90 -7.08 -50.57
N LEU A 322 -5.61 -6.43 -49.44
CA LEU A 322 -4.28 -6.06 -48.97
C LEU A 322 -3.88 -6.99 -47.82
N ILE A 323 -2.66 -7.52 -47.89
CA ILE A 323 -1.97 -8.18 -46.78
C ILE A 323 -0.60 -7.52 -46.66
N SER A 324 -0.34 -6.86 -45.54
CA SER A 324 0.91 -6.12 -45.32
C SER A 324 1.48 -6.39 -43.95
N GLU A 325 2.62 -7.09 -43.91
CA GLU A 325 3.35 -7.42 -42.69
C GLU A 325 4.43 -6.36 -42.44
N HIS A 326 4.52 -5.82 -41.23
CA HIS A 326 5.49 -4.79 -40.86
C HIS A 326 6.26 -5.19 -39.59
N GLN A 327 7.58 -5.00 -39.59
CA GLN A 327 8.45 -5.26 -38.45
C GLN A 327 9.39 -4.07 -38.20
N LEU A 328 9.41 -3.60 -36.96
CA LEU A 328 10.37 -2.64 -36.45
C LEU A 328 11.57 -3.42 -35.90
N ILE A 329 12.71 -3.32 -36.58
CA ILE A 329 13.98 -3.91 -36.17
C ILE A 329 14.73 -2.90 -35.31
N ASP A 330 15.20 -3.39 -34.15
CA ASP A 330 15.89 -2.65 -33.09
C ASP A 330 15.29 -1.26 -32.77
N PRO A 331 13.96 -1.18 -32.54
CA PRO A 331 13.27 0.07 -32.24
C PRO A 331 13.73 0.64 -30.89
N LYS A 332 14.03 1.93 -30.89
CA LYS A 332 14.47 2.68 -29.71
C LYS A 332 13.89 4.08 -29.74
N LEU A 333 13.11 4.41 -28.72
CA LEU A 333 12.60 5.76 -28.45
C LEU A 333 13.46 6.39 -27.34
N THR A 334 14.01 7.59 -27.58
CA THR A 334 14.85 8.30 -26.61
C THR A 334 14.21 9.63 -26.23
N PHE A 335 13.86 9.79 -24.97
CA PHE A 335 13.17 10.98 -24.45
C PHE A 335 14.20 11.99 -23.92
N ASN A 336 14.54 12.99 -24.73
CA ASN A 336 15.64 13.91 -24.43
C ASN A 336 15.36 14.79 -23.20
N GLN A 337 14.09 15.18 -22.98
CA GLN A 337 13.68 15.94 -21.78
C GLN A 337 13.78 15.14 -20.46
N LEU A 338 13.85 13.80 -20.55
CA LEU A 338 13.93 12.86 -19.42
C LEU A 338 15.35 12.34 -19.19
N ALA A 339 16.38 13.15 -19.48
CA ALA A 339 17.79 12.77 -19.41
C ALA A 339 18.10 11.52 -20.26
N ALA A 340 17.68 11.56 -21.53
CA ALA A 340 17.82 10.48 -22.51
C ALA A 340 17.30 9.12 -21.99
N LEU A 341 16.06 9.11 -21.48
CA LEU A 341 15.40 7.87 -21.08
C LEU A 341 15.10 7.04 -22.34
N GLU A 342 15.57 5.78 -22.37
CA GLU A 342 15.44 4.90 -23.53
C GLU A 342 14.32 3.87 -23.32
N LEU A 343 13.39 3.79 -24.28
CA LEU A 343 12.38 2.73 -24.35
C LEU A 343 12.67 1.81 -25.54
N VAL A 344 12.76 0.50 -25.27
CA VAL A 344 13.05 -0.55 -26.25
C VAL A 344 12.05 -1.70 -26.05
N PRO A 345 11.05 -1.88 -26.94
CA PRO A 345 10.08 -2.97 -26.83
C PRO A 345 10.73 -4.33 -27.12
N LYS A 346 10.21 -5.38 -26.48
CA LYS A 346 10.64 -6.78 -26.64
C LYS A 346 9.40 -7.69 -26.70
N PRO A 347 9.29 -8.65 -27.64
CA PRO A 347 10.16 -8.90 -28.79
C PRO A 347 10.13 -7.75 -29.81
N LYS A 348 10.68 -7.96 -31.02
CA LYS A 348 10.57 -6.98 -32.12
C LYS A 348 9.12 -6.55 -32.31
N LEU A 349 8.87 -5.25 -32.36
CA LEU A 349 7.54 -4.71 -32.57
C LEU A 349 7.08 -5.06 -34.00
N ALA A 350 5.96 -5.75 -34.13
CA ALA A 350 5.42 -6.16 -35.42
C ALA A 350 3.93 -5.82 -35.50
N PHE A 351 3.47 -5.40 -36.68
CA PHE A 351 2.07 -5.15 -36.94
C PHE A 351 1.70 -5.55 -38.37
N ASN A 352 0.47 -6.02 -38.57
CA ASN A 352 -0.04 -6.43 -39.87
C ASN A 352 -1.25 -5.58 -40.23
N ILE A 353 -1.31 -5.10 -41.47
CA ILE A 353 -2.49 -4.44 -42.04
C ILE A 353 -3.11 -5.41 -43.05
N THR A 354 -4.32 -5.87 -42.77
CA THR A 354 -5.00 -6.93 -43.53
C THR A 354 -6.46 -6.61 -43.77
N GLY A 355 -6.95 -6.88 -44.98
CA GLY A 355 -8.38 -6.78 -45.31
C GLY A 355 -8.64 -6.36 -46.74
N HIS A 356 -9.87 -5.95 -47.02
CA HIS A 356 -10.23 -5.30 -48.28
C HIS A 356 -9.86 -3.80 -48.22
N LEU A 357 -9.51 -3.15 -49.32
CA LEU A 357 -9.14 -1.72 -49.31
C LEU A 357 -10.21 -0.76 -48.74
N ALA A 358 -11.47 -1.20 -48.64
CA ALA A 358 -12.54 -0.46 -47.96
C ALA A 358 -12.83 -0.92 -46.51
N GLU A 359 -12.27 -2.06 -46.10
CA GLU A 359 -12.43 -2.70 -44.78
C GLU A 359 -11.07 -3.30 -44.35
N LEU A 360 -10.20 -2.44 -43.79
CA LEU A 360 -8.83 -2.79 -43.35
C LEU A 360 -8.74 -2.84 -41.82
N ASP A 361 -8.14 -3.89 -41.29
CA ASP A 361 -7.79 -4.03 -39.87
C ASP A 361 -6.26 -3.93 -39.69
N LEU A 362 -5.83 -3.23 -38.65
CA LEU A 362 -4.45 -3.21 -38.16
C LEU A 362 -4.37 -4.08 -36.91
N SER A 363 -3.52 -5.11 -36.94
CA SER A 363 -3.22 -5.97 -35.80
C SER A 363 -1.79 -5.72 -35.31
N LEU A 364 -1.62 -5.33 -34.05
CA LEU A 364 -0.33 -5.07 -33.40
C LEU A 364 0.00 -6.22 -32.45
N GLU A 365 1.15 -6.86 -32.67
CA GLU A 365 1.54 -8.08 -31.95
C GLU A 365 1.96 -7.82 -30.49
N PRO A 366 1.80 -8.81 -29.58
CA PRO A 366 2.19 -8.72 -28.18
C PRO A 366 3.63 -8.23 -27.94
N PHE A 367 3.80 -7.25 -27.03
CA PHE A 367 5.10 -6.67 -26.70
C PHE A 367 5.22 -6.28 -25.22
N THR A 368 6.45 -6.04 -24.77
CA THR A 368 6.80 -5.57 -23.43
C THR A 368 7.74 -4.36 -23.52
N LEU A 369 7.37 -3.25 -22.89
CA LEU A 369 8.18 -2.06 -22.69
C LEU A 369 8.67 -2.02 -21.23
N ALA A 370 9.97 -2.29 -21.03
CA ALA A 370 10.61 -2.20 -19.72
C ALA A 370 11.35 -0.87 -19.56
N VAL A 371 11.07 -0.17 -18.46
CA VAL A 371 11.65 1.12 -18.07
C VAL A 371 12.44 0.92 -16.78
N ASN A 372 13.77 1.09 -16.82
CA ASN A 372 14.61 1.09 -15.62
C ASN A 372 15.42 2.41 -15.57
N PRO A 373 14.85 3.49 -15.03
CA PRO A 373 15.46 4.81 -15.07
C PRO A 373 16.66 4.88 -14.12
N ASN A 374 17.80 5.35 -14.61
CA ASN A 374 18.99 5.58 -13.77
C ASN A 374 18.76 6.73 -12.76
N ALA A 375 19.67 6.93 -11.80
CA ALA A 375 19.49 7.91 -10.72
C ALA A 375 19.22 9.36 -11.20
N MET A 376 19.82 9.79 -12.32
CA MET A 376 19.58 11.11 -12.92
C MET A 376 18.20 11.17 -13.59
N GLN A 377 17.80 10.10 -14.27
CA GLN A 377 16.48 9.95 -14.88
C GLN A 377 15.36 9.88 -13.83
N GLN A 378 15.59 9.19 -12.70
CA GLN A 378 14.68 9.18 -11.55
C GLN A 378 14.53 10.57 -10.94
N GLN A 379 15.62 11.31 -10.73
CA GLN A 379 15.55 12.69 -10.24
C GLN A 379 14.78 13.59 -11.21
N ARG A 380 14.94 13.41 -12.53
CA ARG A 380 14.22 14.18 -13.55
C ARG A 380 12.72 13.84 -13.60
N LEU A 381 12.37 12.56 -13.49
CA LEU A 381 10.98 12.11 -13.39
C LEU A 381 10.30 12.65 -12.11
N MET A 382 10.99 12.62 -10.97
CA MET A 382 10.49 13.20 -9.72
C MET A 382 10.25 14.72 -9.84
N GLN A 383 11.17 15.47 -10.44
CA GLN A 383 10.97 16.91 -10.69
C GLN A 383 9.71 17.21 -11.54
N LEU A 384 9.37 16.33 -12.48
CA LEU A 384 8.19 16.49 -13.33
C LEU A 384 6.91 16.08 -12.60
N LEU A 385 6.94 15.04 -11.77
CA LEU A 385 5.85 14.72 -10.85
C LEU A 385 5.60 15.88 -9.88
N ASP A 386 6.63 16.36 -9.19
CA ASP A 386 6.53 17.46 -8.23
C ASP A 386 6.00 18.74 -8.91
N ALA A 387 6.44 19.06 -10.14
CA ALA A 387 5.90 20.18 -10.92
C ALA A 387 4.43 20.01 -11.34
N SER A 388 3.97 18.77 -11.59
CA SER A 388 2.56 18.49 -11.89
C SER A 388 1.66 18.50 -10.66
N LEU A 389 2.18 18.08 -9.50
CA LEU A 389 1.48 18.05 -8.22
C LEU A 389 1.42 19.45 -7.57
N ALA A 390 2.44 20.28 -7.78
CA ALA A 390 2.52 21.64 -7.24
C ALA A 390 1.66 22.68 -7.97
N ASN A 391 0.89 22.30 -9.00
CA ASN A 391 0.15 23.24 -9.85
C ASN A 391 -1.39 23.06 -9.86
N PRO A 392 -2.08 23.06 -8.70
CA PRO A 392 -3.54 23.10 -8.67
C PRO A 392 -4.06 24.52 -8.97
N LEU A 393 -4.64 24.69 -10.16
CA LEU A 393 -5.67 25.69 -10.48
C LEU A 393 -5.41 27.15 -10.01
N THR A 394 -4.46 27.85 -10.63
CA THR A 394 -4.45 29.33 -10.64
C THR A 394 -4.51 29.89 -12.06
N GLN A 395 -5.52 30.73 -12.34
CA GLN A 395 -5.58 31.54 -13.56
C GLN A 395 -4.37 32.51 -13.64
N PRO A 396 -3.92 32.90 -14.85
CA PRO A 396 -2.88 33.89 -15.01
C PRO A 396 -3.33 35.26 -14.49
N SER A 397 -2.87 35.63 -13.30
CA SER A 397 -3.18 36.92 -12.66
C SER A 397 -2.26 38.04 -13.18
N SER A 398 -2.85 39.22 -13.39
CA SER A 398 -2.17 40.37 -13.99
C SER A 398 -0.97 40.87 -13.17
N PRO A 399 0.10 41.38 -13.81
CA PRO A 399 1.31 41.82 -13.10
C PRO A 399 1.04 43.06 -12.22
N SER A 400 1.03 42.87 -10.91
CA SER A 400 0.99 43.95 -9.91
C SER A 400 2.40 44.21 -9.34
N THR A 401 2.86 45.46 -9.48
CA THR A 401 4.24 45.83 -9.14
C THR A 401 4.41 46.23 -7.68
N THR A 402 4.71 45.27 -6.82
CA THR A 402 5.24 45.52 -5.45
C THR A 402 6.27 44.45 -5.09
N LYS A 403 7.42 44.89 -4.55
CA LYS A 403 8.45 43.98 -4.01
C LYS A 403 7.96 43.24 -2.76
N PRO A 404 8.32 41.96 -2.57
CA PRO A 404 8.41 41.33 -1.27
C PRO A 404 9.81 41.52 -0.67
N ASP A 405 9.92 42.18 0.49
CA ASP A 405 11.12 42.15 1.34
C ASP A 405 10.91 41.11 2.46
N SER A 406 11.02 39.81 2.14
CA SER A 406 11.05 38.72 3.14
C SER A 406 11.53 37.39 2.54
N GLU A 407 12.82 37.06 2.67
CA GLU A 407 13.34 35.72 2.35
C GLU A 407 13.02 34.72 3.47
N GLN A 408 11.90 34.00 3.35
CA GLN A 408 11.69 32.72 4.01
C GLN A 408 10.83 31.83 3.09
N ALA A 409 11.34 30.63 2.79
CA ALA A 409 11.06 29.97 1.52
C ALA A 409 9.90 28.97 1.55
N PRO A 410 9.06 28.90 0.49
CA PRO A 410 8.15 27.78 0.23
C PRO A 410 8.89 26.43 0.01
N ASP A 411 10.15 26.49 -0.41
CA ASP A 411 10.95 25.35 -0.88
C ASP A 411 11.15 24.23 0.16
N GLN A 412 10.93 24.48 1.45
CA GLN A 412 11.17 23.47 2.50
C GLN A 412 10.17 22.31 2.46
N VAL A 413 8.90 22.55 2.11
CA VAL A 413 7.88 21.49 2.09
C VAL A 413 8.08 20.56 0.90
N ALA A 414 8.32 21.10 -0.29
CA ALA A 414 8.60 20.31 -1.49
C ALA A 414 9.84 19.41 -1.30
N ASN A 415 10.97 19.98 -0.83
CA ASN A 415 12.18 19.22 -0.58
C ASN A 415 12.01 18.10 0.47
N GLN A 416 11.09 18.24 1.44
CA GLN A 416 10.76 17.15 2.36
C GLN A 416 10.00 16.02 1.67
N VAL A 417 9.03 16.33 0.80
CA VAL A 417 8.26 15.32 0.05
C VAL A 417 9.15 14.55 -0.92
N THR A 418 9.92 15.24 -1.77
CA THR A 418 10.87 14.60 -2.69
C THR A 418 11.91 13.76 -1.94
N GLY A 419 12.35 14.22 -0.76
CA GLY A 419 13.23 13.47 0.14
C GLY A 419 12.61 12.18 0.69
N GLN A 420 11.35 12.21 1.11
CA GLN A 420 10.65 11.00 1.57
C GLN A 420 10.42 9.99 0.44
N ILE A 421 9.99 10.44 -0.74
CA ILE A 421 9.77 9.55 -1.90
C ILE A 421 11.09 8.93 -2.35
N THR A 422 12.18 9.71 -2.38
CA THR A 422 13.53 9.18 -2.66
C THR A 422 13.93 8.11 -1.64
N LYS A 423 13.63 8.32 -0.36
CA LYS A 423 13.91 7.31 0.68
C LYS A 423 13.07 6.05 0.50
N LEU A 424 11.76 6.18 0.29
CA LEU A 424 10.84 5.07 0.02
C LEU A 424 11.33 4.20 -1.15
N LEU A 425 11.64 4.83 -2.29
CA LEU A 425 12.17 4.16 -3.48
C LEU A 425 13.53 3.49 -3.21
N SER A 426 14.38 4.08 -2.36
CA SER A 426 15.66 3.46 -1.97
C SER A 426 15.48 2.24 -1.05
N GLY A 427 14.53 2.31 -0.09
CA GLY A 427 14.21 1.20 0.81
C GLY A 427 13.56 0.03 0.11
N LEU A 428 12.80 0.28 -0.97
CA LEU A 428 12.16 -0.75 -1.79
C LEU A 428 13.09 -1.46 -2.78
N LYS A 429 14.35 -1.04 -2.98
CA LYS A 429 15.29 -1.75 -3.87
C LYS A 429 15.63 -3.15 -3.36
N SER A 430 15.50 -4.16 -4.22
CA SER A 430 15.98 -5.54 -3.97
C SER A 430 17.36 -5.83 -4.60
N THR A 431 17.87 -4.92 -5.43
CA THR A 431 19.20 -5.01 -6.06
C THR A 431 19.85 -3.61 -6.12
N ASP A 432 21.12 -3.53 -6.52
CA ASP A 432 21.77 -2.24 -6.81
C ASP A 432 21.14 -1.49 -8.00
N THR A 433 20.35 -2.18 -8.84
CA THR A 433 19.65 -1.55 -9.96
C THR A 433 18.50 -0.66 -9.46
N PRO A 434 18.13 0.40 -10.19
CA PRO A 434 16.96 1.20 -9.84
C PRO A 434 15.67 0.38 -9.89
N VAL A 435 14.67 0.79 -9.09
CA VAL A 435 13.30 0.29 -9.24
C VAL A 435 12.75 0.80 -10.59
N GLY A 436 12.24 -0.12 -11.39
CA GLY A 436 11.68 0.13 -12.71
C GLY A 436 10.24 -0.39 -12.84
N LEU A 437 9.68 -0.21 -14.03
CA LEU A 437 8.34 -0.67 -14.41
C LEU A 437 8.40 -1.40 -15.76
N SER A 438 7.53 -2.38 -15.96
CA SER A 438 7.40 -3.13 -17.21
C SER A 438 5.93 -3.17 -17.62
N LEU A 439 5.63 -2.52 -18.74
CA LEU A 439 4.32 -2.50 -19.38
C LEU A 439 4.27 -3.60 -20.44
N THR A 440 3.34 -4.54 -20.30
CA THR A 440 3.18 -5.70 -21.18
C THR A 440 1.80 -5.69 -21.80
N LEU A 441 1.76 -5.85 -23.13
CA LEU A 441 0.57 -6.12 -23.92
C LEU A 441 0.59 -7.62 -24.27
N PRO A 442 -0.06 -8.51 -23.50
CA PRO A 442 0.00 -9.97 -23.70
C PRO A 442 -0.81 -10.49 -24.90
N GLU A 443 -1.72 -9.68 -25.45
CA GLU A 443 -2.69 -10.06 -26.48
C GLU A 443 -2.61 -9.09 -27.68
N THR A 444 -2.87 -9.58 -28.89
CA THR A 444 -2.81 -8.79 -30.13
C THR A 444 -3.87 -7.69 -30.11
N LEU A 445 -3.46 -6.43 -30.29
CA LEU A 445 -4.38 -5.29 -30.39
C LEU A 445 -4.88 -5.18 -31.84
N HIS A 446 -6.19 -5.31 -32.03
CA HIS A 446 -6.87 -5.07 -33.30
C HIS A 446 -7.44 -3.65 -33.37
N TYR A 447 -7.30 -2.99 -34.51
CA TYR A 447 -7.71 -1.61 -34.76
C TYR A 447 -8.23 -1.44 -36.20
N PRO A 448 -9.55 -1.28 -36.41
CA PRO A 448 -10.10 -1.08 -37.74
C PRO A 448 -9.72 0.31 -38.28
N LEU A 449 -8.94 0.34 -39.36
CA LEU A 449 -8.48 1.56 -40.03
C LEU A 449 -9.57 2.25 -40.86
N THR A 450 -10.69 1.58 -41.09
CA THR A 450 -11.74 1.99 -42.02
C THR A 450 -13.09 2.16 -41.33
N HIS A 451 -13.59 3.39 -41.31
CA HIS A 451 -14.89 3.69 -40.71
C HIS A 451 -16.04 3.23 -41.62
N ILE A 452 -16.91 2.35 -41.10
CA ILE A 452 -18.21 2.06 -41.74
C ILE A 452 -19.09 3.30 -41.63
N GLN A 453 -19.16 4.10 -42.69
CA GLN A 453 -20.06 5.24 -42.80
C GLN A 453 -21.49 4.76 -43.11
N GLN A 454 -22.13 4.14 -42.11
CA GLN A 454 -23.53 3.72 -42.16
C GLN A 454 -24.45 4.93 -42.43
N ASP A 455 -25.43 4.70 -43.31
CA ASP A 455 -26.39 5.67 -43.87
C ASP A 455 -25.81 6.83 -44.71
N THR A 456 -25.52 6.52 -45.98
CA THR A 456 -25.31 7.50 -47.08
C THR A 456 -26.58 8.30 -47.47
N GLN A 457 -27.56 8.42 -46.58
CA GLN A 457 -28.68 9.37 -46.68
C GLN A 457 -28.91 10.23 -45.42
N ALA A 458 -28.08 10.09 -44.38
CA ALA A 458 -28.07 11.03 -43.25
C ALA A 458 -27.07 12.18 -43.49
N LYS A 459 -27.36 13.38 -42.96
CA LYS A 459 -26.32 14.40 -42.78
C LYS A 459 -25.25 13.86 -41.83
N PRO A 460 -23.96 14.19 -42.02
CA PRO A 460 -22.94 13.87 -41.02
C PRO A 460 -23.26 14.60 -39.72
N SER A 461 -23.60 13.84 -38.67
CA SER A 461 -23.66 14.32 -37.29
C SER A 461 -22.24 14.38 -36.74
N ALA A 462 -21.80 15.55 -36.27
CA ALA A 462 -20.46 15.72 -35.71
C ALA A 462 -20.26 15.05 -34.34
N ASP A 463 -21.35 14.55 -33.73
CA ASP A 463 -21.44 14.19 -32.31
C ASP A 463 -21.48 12.68 -32.02
N LYS A 464 -21.13 11.80 -32.97
CA LYS A 464 -20.99 10.36 -32.66
C LYS A 464 -19.63 10.12 -31.98
N PRO A 465 -19.57 9.68 -30.71
CA PRO A 465 -18.31 9.41 -30.05
C PRO A 465 -17.61 8.19 -30.66
N PHE A 466 -16.30 8.27 -30.76
CA PHE A 466 -15.42 7.16 -31.12
C PHE A 466 -15.26 6.24 -29.89
N ILE A 467 -15.53 4.95 -30.05
CA ILE A 467 -15.42 3.94 -29.00
C ILE A 467 -14.42 2.88 -29.49
N PHE A 468 -13.42 2.56 -28.68
CA PHE A 468 -12.52 1.44 -28.93
C PHE A 468 -12.22 0.66 -27.65
N TYR A 469 -11.91 -0.62 -27.83
CA TYR A 469 -11.53 -1.52 -26.75
C TYR A 469 -10.05 -1.85 -26.87
N LEU A 470 -9.29 -1.66 -25.79
CA LEU A 470 -7.92 -2.16 -25.68
C LEU A 470 -7.95 -3.59 -25.10
N PRO A 471 -7.05 -4.49 -25.54
CA PRO A 471 -6.89 -5.79 -24.92
C PRO A 471 -6.35 -5.65 -23.50
N ARG A 472 -6.15 -6.77 -22.80
CA ARG A 472 -5.54 -6.75 -21.46
C ARG A 472 -4.20 -6.00 -21.48
N VAL A 473 -3.97 -5.16 -20.48
CA VAL A 473 -2.70 -4.46 -20.25
C VAL A 473 -2.17 -4.85 -18.86
N GLN A 474 -0.92 -5.27 -18.77
CA GLN A 474 -0.29 -5.69 -17.53
C GLN A 474 0.89 -4.76 -17.19
N LEU A 475 0.91 -4.16 -16.01
CA LEU A 475 2.02 -3.37 -15.48
C LEU A 475 2.66 -4.12 -14.32
N THR A 476 3.98 -4.29 -14.34
CA THR A 476 4.75 -5.00 -13.29
C THR A 476 5.96 -4.19 -12.82
N THR A 477 6.35 -4.35 -11.56
CA THR A 477 7.56 -3.69 -11.01
C THR A 477 8.84 -4.48 -11.28
N LEU A 478 9.95 -3.77 -11.52
CA LEU A 478 11.29 -4.35 -11.70
C LEU A 478 12.23 -3.90 -10.57
N GLY A 479 13.10 -4.80 -10.08
CA GLY A 479 14.15 -4.45 -9.11
C GLY A 479 13.67 -4.11 -7.68
N SER A 480 12.42 -4.45 -7.35
CA SER A 480 11.75 -4.12 -6.10
C SER A 480 11.74 -5.29 -5.09
N LYS A 481 11.62 -4.98 -3.79
CA LYS A 481 11.31 -5.92 -2.68
C LYS A 481 9.81 -6.22 -2.57
N LEU A 482 8.99 -5.43 -3.24
CA LEU A 482 7.55 -5.65 -3.44
C LEU A 482 7.34 -5.87 -4.93
N ASP A 483 7.02 -7.11 -5.32
CA ASP A 483 6.62 -7.43 -6.69
C ASP A 483 5.13 -7.09 -6.85
N ALA A 484 4.85 -5.96 -7.50
CA ALA A 484 3.49 -5.48 -7.76
C ALA A 484 3.12 -5.69 -9.22
N GLN A 485 1.98 -6.37 -9.42
CA GLN A 485 1.32 -6.57 -10.71
C GLN A 485 -0.04 -5.86 -10.70
N ILE A 486 -0.24 -4.97 -11.66
CA ILE A 486 -1.54 -4.40 -12.02
C ILE A 486 -1.95 -5.00 -13.37
N ASP A 487 -3.10 -5.66 -13.41
CA ASP A 487 -3.79 -6.03 -14.63
C ASP A 487 -4.95 -5.07 -14.88
N LEU A 488 -5.05 -4.54 -16.09
CA LEU A 488 -6.19 -3.80 -16.61
C LEU A 488 -6.85 -4.64 -17.71
N ALA A 489 -8.15 -4.84 -17.62
CA ALA A 489 -8.97 -5.62 -18.54
C ALA A 489 -10.26 -4.85 -18.88
N ASN A 490 -10.97 -5.33 -19.91
CA ASN A 490 -12.22 -4.73 -20.41
C ASN A 490 -12.09 -3.20 -20.59
N VAL A 491 -10.94 -2.79 -21.14
CA VAL A 491 -10.55 -1.38 -21.24
C VAL A 491 -11.31 -0.74 -22.40
N GLU A 492 -12.33 0.04 -22.08
CA GLU A 492 -13.14 0.80 -23.03
C GLU A 492 -12.71 2.27 -22.98
N VAL A 493 -12.39 2.83 -24.14
CA VAL A 493 -12.03 4.24 -24.29
C VAL A 493 -13.05 4.90 -25.21
N VAL A 494 -13.65 6.00 -24.74
CA VAL A 494 -14.65 6.78 -25.47
C VAL A 494 -14.15 8.20 -25.66
N GLN A 495 -14.03 8.63 -26.91
CA GLN A 495 -13.53 9.96 -27.28
C GLN A 495 -14.55 10.70 -28.14
N SER A 496 -14.85 11.95 -27.78
CA SER A 496 -15.62 12.89 -28.59
C SER A 496 -14.77 14.14 -28.88
N ALA A 497 -15.36 15.18 -29.48
CA ALA A 497 -14.67 16.44 -29.74
C ALA A 497 -14.21 17.16 -28.46
N ASP A 498 -15.00 17.09 -27.39
CA ASP A 498 -14.77 17.83 -26.14
C ASP A 498 -14.52 16.92 -24.91
N ALA A 499 -14.75 15.61 -25.00
CA ALA A 499 -14.67 14.71 -23.85
C ALA A 499 -13.90 13.42 -24.14
N LEU A 500 -13.20 12.93 -23.12
CA LEU A 500 -12.52 11.64 -23.09
C LEU A 500 -12.96 10.89 -21.84
N SER A 501 -13.42 9.64 -21.98
CA SER A 501 -13.62 8.74 -20.84
C SER A 501 -12.96 7.38 -21.06
N PHE A 502 -12.65 6.74 -19.94
CA PHE A 502 -11.91 5.50 -19.83
C PHE A 502 -12.59 4.64 -18.76
N ASN A 503 -13.02 3.44 -19.13
CA ASN A 503 -13.53 2.41 -18.22
C ASN A 503 -12.56 1.22 -18.23
N SER A 504 -12.27 0.63 -17.07
CA SER A 504 -11.54 -0.63 -17.00
C SER A 504 -11.87 -1.43 -15.74
N ASP A 505 -11.96 -2.75 -15.88
CA ASP A 505 -11.83 -3.68 -14.76
C ASP A 505 -10.34 -3.81 -14.41
N TRP A 506 -9.96 -3.56 -13.16
CA TRP A 506 -8.57 -3.64 -12.69
C TRP A 506 -8.39 -4.73 -11.63
N HIS A 507 -7.17 -5.27 -11.55
CA HIS A 507 -6.74 -6.21 -10.52
C HIS A 507 -5.32 -5.86 -10.07
N LEU A 508 -5.11 -5.81 -8.76
CA LEU A 508 -3.82 -5.52 -8.12
C LEU A 508 -3.42 -6.69 -7.22
N GLU A 509 -2.23 -7.23 -7.47
CA GLU A 509 -1.54 -8.16 -6.60
C GLU A 509 -0.16 -7.57 -6.23
N ILE A 510 0.18 -7.50 -4.94
CA ILE A 510 1.51 -7.09 -4.47
C ILE A 510 2.04 -8.16 -3.52
N ASN A 511 3.20 -8.73 -3.85
CA ASN A 511 3.85 -9.79 -3.08
C ASN A 511 5.24 -9.34 -2.59
N GLN A 512 5.51 -9.46 -1.28
CA GLN A 512 6.83 -9.15 -0.72
C GLN A 512 7.83 -10.29 -1.00
N THR A 513 8.92 -9.93 -1.69
CA THR A 513 10.00 -10.84 -2.11
C THR A 513 11.23 -10.81 -1.18
N SER A 514 11.30 -9.86 -0.25
CA SER A 514 12.40 -9.73 0.72
C SER A 514 11.98 -8.96 1.97
N PRO A 515 12.56 -9.24 3.17
CA PRO A 515 12.21 -8.55 4.41
C PRO A 515 12.30 -7.02 4.33
N LEU A 516 11.36 -6.35 5.00
CA LEU A 516 11.23 -4.89 5.03
C LEU A 516 11.39 -4.37 6.46
N GLN A 517 11.82 -3.11 6.56
CA GLN A 517 12.04 -2.39 7.81
C GLN A 517 11.51 -0.95 7.65
N LEU A 518 10.82 -0.45 8.66
CA LEU A 518 10.10 0.83 8.59
C LEU A 518 11.08 2.00 8.42
N SER A 519 12.25 1.93 9.06
CA SER A 519 13.37 2.87 8.91
C SER A 519 14.06 2.83 7.55
N GLN A 520 13.86 1.81 6.71
CA GLN A 520 14.32 1.82 5.31
C GLN A 520 13.37 2.65 4.42
N LEU A 521 12.07 2.62 4.73
CA LEU A 521 11.02 3.22 3.89
C LEU A 521 10.74 4.68 4.25
N TRP A 522 10.66 5.03 5.55
CA TRP A 522 10.31 6.38 6.02
C TRP A 522 11.45 7.06 6.80
N ALA A 523 11.45 8.39 6.81
CA ALA A 523 12.34 9.21 7.62
C ALA A 523 11.75 9.46 9.02
N ASN A 524 12.61 9.63 10.03
CA ASN A 524 12.23 10.00 11.41
C ASN A 524 11.13 9.11 12.04
N VAL A 525 11.25 7.80 11.86
CA VAL A 525 10.31 6.81 12.41
C VAL A 525 10.45 6.73 13.94
N PRO A 526 9.36 6.85 14.73
CA PRO A 526 9.42 6.86 16.20
C PRO A 526 9.64 5.47 16.83
N LEU A 527 9.28 4.41 16.10
CA LEU A 527 9.45 3.00 16.49
C LEU A 527 9.80 2.20 15.24
N ASP A 528 11.02 1.67 15.13
CA ASP A 528 11.38 0.88 13.95
C ASP A 528 10.77 -0.54 14.02
N LEU A 529 10.15 -0.97 12.93
CA LEU A 529 9.34 -2.18 12.83
C LEU A 529 9.74 -2.94 11.56
N SER A 530 9.66 -4.26 11.59
CA SER A 530 10.10 -5.11 10.48
C SER A 530 9.20 -6.32 10.29
N TRP A 531 9.05 -6.76 9.05
CA TRP A 531 8.21 -7.90 8.68
C TRP A 531 8.83 -8.66 7.50
N SER A 532 8.67 -9.98 7.52
CA SER A 532 9.34 -10.90 6.58
C SER A 532 8.59 -11.08 5.26
N HIS A 533 7.26 -10.97 5.29
CA HIS A 533 6.37 -11.19 4.15
C HIS A 533 5.09 -10.35 4.28
N SER A 534 4.51 -9.97 3.15
CA SER A 534 3.20 -9.34 3.05
C SER A 534 2.63 -9.54 1.65
N GLN A 535 1.32 -9.72 1.56
CA GLN A 535 0.56 -9.83 0.32
C GLN A 535 -0.62 -8.85 0.36
N LEU A 536 -0.82 -8.09 -0.72
CA LEU A 536 -2.05 -7.34 -0.98
C LEU A 536 -2.70 -7.92 -2.24
N THR A 537 -3.98 -8.24 -2.15
CA THR A 537 -4.79 -8.64 -3.31
C THR A 537 -6.10 -7.87 -3.29
N THR A 538 -6.42 -7.20 -4.38
CA THR A 538 -7.69 -6.46 -4.55
C THR A 538 -8.03 -6.34 -6.03
N ALA A 539 -9.29 -6.11 -6.35
CA ALA A 539 -9.80 -6.00 -7.71
C ALA A 539 -10.97 -5.02 -7.76
N GLY A 540 -11.37 -4.56 -8.93
CA GLY A 540 -12.46 -3.60 -9.04
C GLY A 540 -12.66 -2.99 -10.41
N LYS A 541 -13.36 -1.85 -10.41
CA LYS A 541 -13.57 -0.98 -11.58
C LYS A 541 -12.94 0.38 -11.37
N PHE A 542 -12.46 0.94 -12.46
CA PHE A 542 -12.00 2.32 -12.57
C PHE A 542 -12.76 2.99 -13.71
N HIS A 543 -13.31 4.16 -13.41
CA HIS A 543 -13.92 5.07 -14.37
C HIS A 543 -13.19 6.41 -14.29
N PHE A 544 -12.85 6.97 -15.43
CA PHE A 544 -12.32 8.32 -15.57
C PHE A 544 -13.09 9.01 -16.69
N ALA A 545 -13.49 10.27 -16.48
CA ALA A 545 -14.07 11.13 -17.50
C ALA A 545 -13.50 12.54 -17.36
N THR A 546 -13.08 13.13 -18.47
CA THR A 546 -12.65 14.53 -18.50
C THR A 546 -13.33 15.28 -19.65
N THR A 547 -13.66 16.53 -19.35
CA THR A 547 -14.19 17.55 -20.28
C THR A 547 -13.23 18.75 -20.26
N PRO A 548 -13.48 19.85 -20.98
CA PRO A 548 -12.61 21.03 -20.91
C PRO A 548 -12.70 21.78 -19.57
N ASN A 549 -13.71 21.45 -18.74
CA ASN A 549 -14.03 22.15 -17.48
C ASN A 549 -14.02 21.25 -16.23
N THR A 550 -14.10 19.92 -16.38
CA THR A 550 -14.15 18.96 -15.26
C THR A 550 -13.30 17.73 -15.52
N THR A 551 -12.80 17.11 -14.45
CA THR A 551 -12.09 15.83 -14.47
C THR A 551 -12.56 15.00 -13.28
N ASP A 552 -13.40 14.02 -13.57
CA ASP A 552 -14.11 13.22 -12.59
C ASP A 552 -13.62 11.76 -12.70
N TRP A 553 -13.21 11.17 -11.59
CA TRP A 553 -12.82 9.76 -11.57
C TRP A 553 -13.40 9.02 -10.37
N GLN A 554 -13.61 7.73 -10.58
CA GLN A 554 -14.18 6.82 -9.60
C GLN A 554 -13.42 5.50 -9.60
N PHE A 555 -13.02 5.07 -8.40
CA PHE A 555 -12.36 3.81 -8.11
C PHE A 555 -13.26 3.01 -7.17
N ILE A 556 -13.68 1.81 -7.58
CA ILE A 556 -14.57 0.93 -6.79
C ILE A 556 -13.91 -0.44 -6.70
N THR A 557 -13.73 -0.98 -5.49
CA THR A 557 -13.28 -2.38 -5.32
C THR A 557 -14.45 -3.35 -5.50
N GLU A 558 -14.29 -4.41 -6.29
CA GLU A 558 -15.26 -5.50 -6.47
C GLU A 558 -14.73 -6.82 -5.89
N PRO A 559 -15.58 -7.84 -5.67
CA PRO A 559 -15.14 -9.11 -5.08
C PRO A 559 -14.05 -9.82 -5.89
N ILE A 560 -12.95 -10.19 -5.23
CA ILE A 560 -11.80 -10.85 -5.85
C ILE A 560 -12.24 -12.21 -6.42
N GLY A 561 -12.08 -12.37 -7.74
CA GLY A 561 -12.55 -13.55 -8.47
C GLY A 561 -11.86 -14.85 -8.05
N THR A 562 -12.58 -15.98 -8.11
CA THR A 562 -12.15 -17.30 -7.61
C THR A 562 -11.05 -17.99 -8.42
N ALA A 563 -10.27 -17.25 -9.21
CA ALA A 563 -9.35 -17.82 -10.21
C ALA A 563 -7.94 -18.14 -9.70
N ARG A 564 -7.48 -17.52 -8.60
CA ARG A 564 -6.08 -17.68 -8.12
C ARG A 564 -5.86 -17.80 -6.61
N SER A 565 -6.76 -17.35 -5.74
CA SER A 565 -6.57 -17.51 -4.29
C SER A 565 -6.91 -18.91 -3.79
N THR A 566 -6.01 -19.51 -3.02
CA THR A 566 -6.17 -20.84 -2.38
C THR A 566 -6.66 -20.77 -0.93
N THR A 567 -6.86 -19.57 -0.38
CA THR A 567 -7.30 -19.35 1.02
C THR A 567 -8.74 -18.84 1.11
N GLN A 568 -9.44 -19.23 2.19
CA GLN A 568 -10.90 -19.22 2.22
C GLN A 568 -11.53 -17.91 2.75
N THR A 569 -11.62 -16.88 1.92
CA THR A 569 -12.56 -15.77 2.14
C THR A 569 -13.36 -15.48 0.87
N LYS A 570 -14.54 -16.12 0.74
CA LYS A 570 -15.45 -15.85 -0.38
C LYS A 570 -15.93 -14.40 -0.31
N ASN A 571 -15.80 -13.69 -1.41
CA ASN A 571 -16.32 -12.34 -1.67
C ASN A 571 -15.55 -11.16 -1.03
N SER A 572 -14.32 -11.34 -0.53
CA SER A 572 -13.47 -10.21 -0.13
C SER A 572 -13.21 -9.27 -1.32
N THR A 573 -13.30 -7.96 -1.12
CA THR A 573 -12.99 -6.92 -2.12
C THR A 573 -11.55 -6.42 -2.00
N LEU A 574 -11.00 -6.46 -0.78
CA LEU A 574 -9.60 -6.24 -0.46
C LEU A 574 -9.18 -7.27 0.58
N GLN A 575 -8.05 -7.93 0.32
CA GLN A 575 -7.37 -8.84 1.25
C GLN A 575 -5.93 -8.37 1.39
N PHE A 576 -5.52 -8.01 2.61
CA PHE A 576 -4.14 -7.72 2.96
C PHE A 576 -3.70 -8.69 4.07
N VAL A 577 -2.55 -9.33 3.88
CA VAL A 577 -1.94 -10.22 4.87
C VAL A 577 -0.49 -9.77 5.07
N MET A 578 -0.05 -9.69 6.31
CA MET A 578 1.33 -9.39 6.70
C MET A 578 1.80 -10.45 7.69
N GLY A 579 3.03 -10.91 7.53
CA GLY A 579 3.67 -11.84 8.45
C GLY A 579 4.02 -11.19 9.79
N GLU A 580 4.61 -11.97 10.69
CA GLU A 580 5.05 -11.53 12.02
C GLU A 580 5.81 -10.18 11.99
N LEU A 581 5.25 -9.18 12.69
CA LEU A 581 5.77 -7.82 12.78
C LEU A 581 6.61 -7.66 14.06
N LYS A 582 7.89 -7.33 13.93
CA LYS A 582 8.84 -7.21 15.04
C LYS A 582 9.48 -5.83 15.12
N GLN A 583 9.46 -5.25 16.32
CA GLN A 583 10.24 -4.07 16.65
C GLN A 583 11.74 -4.35 16.54
N ILE A 584 12.47 -3.47 15.85
CA ILE A 584 13.93 -3.47 15.83
C ILE A 584 14.42 -2.55 16.95
N ASN A 585 14.96 -3.14 18.01
CA ASN A 585 15.51 -2.40 19.13
C ASN A 585 16.98 -2.05 18.87
N THR A 586 17.25 -0.82 18.39
CA THR A 586 18.61 -0.29 18.24
C THR A 586 19.24 -0.13 19.63
N GLN A 587 20.35 -0.83 19.90
CA GLN A 587 20.89 -1.04 21.26
C GLN A 587 21.44 0.23 21.95
N ASP A 588 20.56 1.09 22.45
CA ASP A 588 20.89 2.17 23.39
C ASP A 588 20.97 1.61 24.83
N LYS A 589 22.07 0.92 25.12
CA LYS A 589 22.30 0.10 26.33
C LYS A 589 22.20 0.85 27.67
N ASN A 590 22.04 2.17 27.66
CA ASN A 590 21.95 3.01 28.86
C ASN A 590 20.50 3.36 29.26
N ARG A 591 19.47 2.95 28.51
CA ARG A 591 18.07 3.20 28.88
C ARG A 591 17.59 2.26 30.00
N THR A 592 17.17 2.81 31.13
CA THR A 592 16.61 2.06 32.29
C THR A 592 15.22 1.44 32.05
N LYS A 593 14.60 1.73 30.90
CA LYS A 593 13.36 1.10 30.41
C LYS A 593 13.57 0.62 28.98
N HIS A 594 13.15 -0.61 28.71
CA HIS A 594 13.07 -1.19 27.36
C HIS A 594 11.64 -1.71 27.15
N ALA A 595 11.15 -1.66 25.92
CA ALA A 595 9.95 -2.35 25.52
C ALA A 595 10.22 -3.01 24.16
N ASP A 596 9.76 -4.24 23.99
CA ASP A 596 9.90 -5.03 22.78
C ASP A 596 8.50 -5.52 22.37
N ILE A 597 8.05 -5.08 21.20
CA ILE A 597 6.73 -5.39 20.63
C ILE A 597 6.89 -6.36 19.47
N SER A 598 6.09 -7.43 19.50
CA SER A 598 5.95 -8.43 18.44
C SER A 598 4.48 -8.78 18.22
N LEU A 599 4.03 -8.69 16.97
CA LEU A 599 2.70 -9.11 16.55
C LEU A 599 2.84 -10.33 15.62
N GLY A 600 1.91 -11.28 15.71
CA GLY A 600 1.82 -12.43 14.81
C GLY A 600 1.38 -12.02 13.41
N ASN A 601 0.90 -13.00 12.62
CA ASN A 601 0.36 -12.69 11.30
C ASN A 601 -0.86 -11.76 11.41
N ILE A 602 -0.87 -10.69 10.62
CA ILE A 602 -1.92 -9.67 10.56
C ILE A 602 -2.72 -9.87 9.28
N ALA A 603 -4.05 -9.89 9.36
CA ALA A 603 -4.93 -9.92 8.20
C ALA A 603 -5.94 -8.76 8.26
N ILE A 604 -6.06 -8.00 7.17
CA ILE A 604 -7.08 -6.95 7.00
C ILE A 604 -7.94 -7.33 5.80
N ASN A 605 -9.25 -7.47 6.01
CA ASN A 605 -10.20 -7.87 4.99
C ASN A 605 -11.37 -6.87 4.89
N ALA A 606 -11.72 -6.51 3.65
CA ALA A 606 -12.95 -5.80 3.31
C ALA A 606 -13.93 -6.76 2.62
N LEU A 607 -15.19 -6.76 3.07
CA LEU A 607 -16.27 -7.62 2.52
C LEU A 607 -17.30 -6.86 1.66
N ALA A 608 -17.08 -5.55 1.46
CA ALA A 608 -17.94 -4.70 0.65
C ALA A 608 -17.09 -3.68 -0.15
N PRO A 609 -17.65 -3.02 -1.19
CA PRO A 609 -16.89 -2.08 -2.01
C PRO A 609 -16.39 -0.85 -1.23
N LEU A 610 -15.07 -0.70 -1.16
CA LEU A 610 -14.42 0.59 -0.97
C LEU A 610 -14.65 1.44 -2.21
N LYS A 611 -14.96 2.73 -2.03
CA LYS A 611 -15.15 3.69 -3.12
C LYS A 611 -14.32 4.94 -2.89
N VAL A 612 -13.62 5.39 -3.92
CA VAL A 612 -12.98 6.71 -3.97
C VAL A 612 -13.54 7.45 -5.18
N ASN A 613 -14.03 8.66 -4.96
CA ASN A 613 -14.64 9.52 -5.94
C ASN A 613 -14.00 10.91 -5.84
N THR A 614 -13.70 11.56 -6.97
CA THR A 614 -13.54 13.02 -7.01
C THR A 614 -14.83 13.68 -7.49
N ASN A 615 -15.05 14.92 -7.05
CA ASN A 615 -15.95 15.87 -7.69
C ASN A 615 -15.24 17.23 -7.71
N THR A 616 -15.16 17.91 -8.85
CA THR A 616 -14.35 19.13 -9.00
C THR A 616 -14.81 20.31 -8.14
N THR A 617 -16.00 20.23 -7.52
CA THR A 617 -16.54 21.24 -6.59
C THR A 617 -16.38 20.92 -5.10
N ASP A 618 -16.25 19.64 -4.72
CA ASP A 618 -16.40 19.19 -3.32
C ASP A 618 -15.19 18.45 -2.73
N GLY A 619 -14.18 18.16 -3.55
CA GLY A 619 -12.96 17.47 -3.14
C GLY A 619 -13.00 15.96 -3.36
N LEU A 620 -12.16 15.23 -2.61
CA LEU A 620 -12.01 13.78 -2.73
C LEU A 620 -12.83 13.07 -1.63
N THR A 621 -13.75 12.22 -2.05
CA THR A 621 -14.66 11.48 -1.17
C THR A 621 -14.25 10.00 -1.10
N VAL A 622 -14.07 9.49 0.11
CA VAL A 622 -13.72 8.09 0.39
C VAL A 622 -14.84 7.43 1.20
N THR A 623 -15.37 6.32 0.70
CA THR A 623 -16.23 5.42 1.44
C THR A 623 -15.42 4.21 1.88
N LEU A 624 -15.12 4.09 3.17
CA LEU A 624 -14.57 2.85 3.73
C LEU A 624 -15.69 1.85 4.01
N PRO A 625 -15.57 0.59 3.58
CA PRO A 625 -16.54 -0.47 3.88
C PRO A 625 -16.39 -0.95 5.32
N PRO A 626 -17.28 -1.85 5.79
CA PRO A 626 -17.01 -2.70 6.94
C PRO A 626 -15.68 -3.45 6.74
N LEU A 627 -14.82 -3.41 7.76
CA LEU A 627 -13.43 -3.84 7.72
C LEU A 627 -13.13 -4.69 8.95
N THR A 628 -12.48 -5.84 8.77
CA THR A 628 -11.99 -6.67 9.87
C THR A 628 -10.47 -6.69 9.84
N LEU A 629 -9.84 -6.31 10.97
CA LEU A 629 -8.43 -6.49 11.23
C LEU A 629 -8.29 -7.60 12.28
N ALA A 630 -7.51 -8.63 11.96
CA ALA A 630 -7.21 -9.76 12.84
C ALA A 630 -5.70 -9.94 12.99
N LEU A 631 -5.28 -10.41 14.15
CA LEU A 631 -3.92 -10.83 14.47
C LEU A 631 -3.99 -12.25 15.06
N GLU A 632 -3.17 -13.15 14.55
CA GLU A 632 -3.07 -14.50 15.11
C GLU A 632 -2.50 -14.48 16.53
N GLN A 633 -1.55 -13.58 16.83
CA GLN A 633 -0.94 -13.44 18.15
C GLN A 633 -0.55 -11.98 18.42
N LEU A 634 -0.49 -11.61 19.70
CA LEU A 634 0.16 -10.38 20.17
C LEU A 634 1.06 -10.73 21.35
N HIS A 635 2.28 -10.23 21.36
CA HIS A 635 3.22 -10.33 22.50
C HIS A 635 3.92 -8.97 22.66
N LEU A 636 3.59 -8.26 23.73
CA LEU A 636 4.20 -6.98 24.11
C LEU A 636 4.90 -7.17 25.44
N SER A 637 6.20 -6.86 25.49
CA SER A 637 7.00 -6.98 26.72
C SER A 637 7.64 -5.65 27.11
N GLN A 638 7.68 -5.33 28.40
CA GLN A 638 8.33 -4.15 28.94
C GLN A 638 9.24 -4.54 30.09
N THR A 639 10.53 -4.19 30.00
CA THR A 639 11.52 -4.40 31.06
C THR A 639 11.93 -3.07 31.68
N ILE A 640 11.87 -2.96 33.00
CA ILE A 640 12.29 -1.81 33.79
C ILE A 640 13.40 -2.26 34.75
N GLN A 641 14.53 -1.56 34.73
CA GLN A 641 15.61 -1.74 35.69
C GLN A 641 15.61 -0.60 36.70
N THR A 642 15.36 -0.89 37.97
CA THR A 642 15.54 0.05 39.08
C THR A 642 16.89 -0.19 39.74
N ILE A 643 17.77 0.80 39.62
CA ILE A 643 19.04 0.86 40.34
C ILE A 643 18.75 1.41 41.74
N GLU A 644 18.97 0.61 42.77
CA GLU A 644 18.96 1.10 44.16
C GLU A 644 20.12 2.09 44.34
N ALA A 645 19.82 3.35 44.63
CA ALA A 645 20.82 4.32 45.06
C ALA A 645 21.15 4.05 46.53
N ALA A 646 22.32 3.47 46.80
CA ALA A 646 22.79 3.27 48.17
C ALA A 646 22.92 4.63 48.90
N PRO A 647 22.53 4.73 50.18
CA PRO A 647 22.80 5.92 50.98
C PRO A 647 24.31 6.15 51.06
N ALA A 648 24.74 7.40 50.87
CA ALA A 648 26.14 7.75 50.60
C ALA A 648 27.02 7.80 51.86
N GLU A 649 27.15 6.68 52.59
CA GLU A 649 28.02 6.62 53.78
C GLU A 649 28.55 5.21 54.11
N THR A 650 29.42 4.64 53.25
CA THR A 650 30.51 3.70 53.65
C THR A 650 31.49 3.43 52.52
N GLU A 651 32.80 3.56 52.77
CA GLU A 651 33.83 3.12 51.82
C GLU A 651 34.17 1.63 52.02
N SER A 652 33.66 0.76 51.15
CA SER A 652 34.20 -0.59 50.98
C SER A 652 34.04 -1.09 49.54
N ASN A 653 35.15 -1.57 48.94
CA ASN A 653 35.20 -1.97 47.54
C ASN A 653 34.69 -3.40 47.32
N GLU A 654 33.37 -3.59 47.23
CA GLU A 654 32.79 -4.73 46.49
C GLU A 654 31.37 -4.38 45.97
N ALA A 655 31.32 -3.72 44.81
CA ALA A 655 30.09 -3.18 44.23
C ALA A 655 29.20 -4.26 43.57
N ILE A 656 28.49 -5.05 44.38
CA ILE A 656 27.42 -5.93 43.90
C ILE A 656 26.20 -5.07 43.53
N HIS A 657 26.09 -4.71 42.26
CA HIS A 657 24.93 -3.99 41.71
C HIS A 657 23.65 -4.85 41.72
N SER A 658 22.97 -4.96 42.87
CA SER A 658 21.68 -5.66 42.99
C SER A 658 20.50 -4.81 42.51
N GLY A 659 20.52 -4.39 41.24
CA GLY A 659 19.36 -3.76 40.61
C GLY A 659 18.17 -4.73 40.56
N ILE A 660 16.96 -4.20 40.81
CA ILE A 660 15.72 -4.95 40.64
C ILE A 660 15.30 -4.83 39.17
N VAL A 661 14.92 -5.95 38.57
CA VAL A 661 14.45 -5.99 37.18
C VAL A 661 13.01 -6.49 37.16
N SER A 662 12.08 -5.63 36.77
CA SER A 662 10.68 -5.97 36.53
C SER A 662 10.45 -6.11 35.03
N LYS A 663 10.04 -7.29 34.57
CA LYS A 663 9.56 -7.52 33.21
C LYS A 663 8.05 -7.77 33.25
N THR A 664 7.28 -7.08 32.42
CA THR A 664 5.84 -7.29 32.26
C THR A 664 5.58 -7.75 30.84
N ASP A 665 4.93 -8.89 30.68
CA ASP A 665 4.61 -9.53 29.40
C ASP A 665 3.09 -9.56 29.22
N VAL A 666 2.61 -9.11 28.05
CA VAL A 666 1.20 -9.04 27.66
C VAL A 666 1.03 -9.84 26.39
N ASN A 667 0.33 -10.98 26.49
CA ASN A 667 0.18 -11.95 25.42
C ASN A 667 -1.31 -12.15 25.05
N THR A 668 -1.62 -12.36 23.76
CA THR A 668 -2.91 -12.91 23.30
C THR A 668 -2.71 -14.00 22.24
N GLY A 669 -3.58 -15.02 22.25
CA GLY A 669 -3.54 -16.15 21.32
C GLY A 669 -4.47 -16.04 20.10
N HIS A 670 -5.25 -14.96 20.04
CA HIS A 670 -5.90 -14.38 18.85
C HIS A 670 -6.45 -13.00 19.26
N PHE A 671 -6.45 -12.04 18.35
CA PHE A 671 -7.13 -10.75 18.53
C PHE A 671 -7.79 -10.31 17.22
N SER A 672 -9.03 -9.82 17.26
CA SER A 672 -9.64 -9.14 16.12
C SER A 672 -10.46 -7.93 16.53
N ILE A 673 -10.53 -6.95 15.63
CA ILE A 673 -11.42 -5.80 15.66
C ILE A 673 -12.15 -5.70 14.32
N ALA A 674 -13.47 -5.61 14.37
CA ALA A 674 -14.33 -5.49 13.19
C ALA A 674 -15.17 -4.21 13.25
N LEU A 675 -14.95 -3.33 12.28
CA LEU A 675 -15.78 -2.16 11.99
C LEU A 675 -17.03 -2.63 11.22
N GLN A 676 -18.21 -2.49 11.81
CA GLN A 676 -19.45 -3.08 11.26
C GLN A 676 -20.16 -2.18 10.24
N ASN A 677 -20.05 -0.85 10.36
CA ASN A 677 -20.71 0.10 9.46
C ASN A 677 -19.70 0.74 8.50
N SER A 678 -20.13 1.01 7.27
CA SER A 678 -19.34 1.83 6.32
C SER A 678 -19.23 3.28 6.78
N MET A 679 -18.06 3.89 6.62
CA MET A 679 -17.81 5.30 6.95
C MET A 679 -17.53 6.12 5.69
N LEU A 680 -17.98 7.39 5.69
CA LEU A 680 -17.82 8.33 4.58
C LEU A 680 -16.93 9.50 5.03
N PHE A 681 -15.94 9.84 4.21
CA PHE A 681 -14.99 10.92 4.45
C PHE A 681 -14.92 11.85 3.25
N THR A 682 -14.87 13.15 3.50
CA THR A 682 -14.66 14.17 2.45
C THR A 682 -13.38 14.92 2.75
N LEU A 683 -12.31 14.58 2.03
CA LEU A 683 -11.02 15.25 2.10
C LEU A 683 -11.07 16.52 1.24
N ARG A 684 -11.14 17.66 1.92
CA ARG A 684 -11.07 18.99 1.32
C ARG A 684 -9.61 19.48 1.30
N PRO A 685 -9.19 20.24 0.29
CA PRO A 685 -7.81 20.76 0.20
C PRO A 685 -7.47 21.79 1.29
N GLU A 686 -8.45 22.27 2.05
CA GLU A 686 -8.31 23.23 3.16
C GLU A 686 -7.88 22.58 4.49
N ILE A 687 -7.84 21.24 4.58
CA ILE A 687 -7.61 20.50 5.83
C ILE A 687 -6.20 19.89 5.81
N GLU A 688 -5.34 20.28 6.77
CA GLU A 688 -3.93 19.88 6.80
C GLU A 688 -3.69 18.37 6.99
N THR A 689 -4.58 17.63 7.67
CA THR A 689 -4.49 16.17 7.77
C THR A 689 -5.83 15.43 7.61
N PRO A 690 -5.82 14.17 7.13
CA PRO A 690 -7.02 13.32 7.09
C PRO A 690 -7.64 13.04 8.47
N LEU A 691 -6.82 13.08 9.54
CA LEU A 691 -7.29 12.86 10.91
C LEU A 691 -8.17 14.02 11.38
N ASP A 692 -7.83 15.25 11.01
CA ASP A 692 -8.63 16.43 11.36
C ASP A 692 -10.00 16.41 10.64
N SER A 693 -10.09 15.85 9.42
CA SER A 693 -11.36 15.63 8.72
C SER A 693 -12.27 14.62 9.45
N LEU A 694 -11.69 13.52 9.96
CA LEU A 694 -12.36 12.52 10.80
C LEU A 694 -12.84 13.13 12.13
N LEU A 695 -12.06 14.02 12.74
CA LEU A 695 -12.38 14.64 14.02
C LEU A 695 -13.34 15.84 13.89
N ALA A 696 -13.38 16.51 12.72
CA ALA A 696 -14.28 17.63 12.46
C ALA A 696 -15.72 17.22 12.14
N SER A 697 -15.92 16.03 11.54
CA SER A 697 -17.24 15.53 11.13
C SER A 697 -17.82 14.59 12.20
N PRO A 698 -19.12 14.65 12.54
CA PRO A 698 -19.72 13.67 13.44
C PRO A 698 -19.91 12.31 12.74
N TRP A 699 -19.68 11.20 13.45
CA TRP A 699 -19.83 9.85 12.91
C TRP A 699 -20.23 8.83 13.99
N GLN A 700 -20.92 7.78 13.58
CA GLN A 700 -21.31 6.65 14.43
C GLN A 700 -20.84 5.33 13.82
N ASN A 701 -20.33 4.41 14.64
CA ASN A 701 -19.99 3.05 14.21
C ASN A 701 -20.12 2.02 15.33
N ARG A 702 -20.18 0.74 14.96
CA ARG A 702 -20.10 -0.38 15.90
C ARG A 702 -18.77 -1.12 15.69
N LEU A 703 -18.01 -1.24 16.78
CA LEU A 703 -16.79 -2.03 16.85
C LEU A 703 -17.09 -3.34 17.57
N GLU A 704 -16.80 -4.47 16.94
CA GLU A 704 -16.76 -5.77 17.61
C GLU A 704 -15.31 -6.19 17.81
N TRP A 705 -14.89 -6.28 19.07
CA TRP A 705 -13.55 -6.72 19.47
C TRP A 705 -13.64 -8.14 20.05
N GLN A 706 -12.67 -8.98 19.72
CA GLN A 706 -12.55 -10.34 20.25
C GLN A 706 -11.08 -10.63 20.58
N ALA A 707 -10.81 -11.16 21.77
CA ALA A 707 -9.50 -11.66 22.16
C ALA A 707 -9.63 -13.01 22.87
N SER A 708 -8.67 -13.90 22.64
CA SER A 708 -8.55 -15.17 23.37
C SER A 708 -7.17 -15.31 24.00
N GLN A 709 -7.14 -16.04 25.12
CA GLN A 709 -5.91 -16.30 25.88
C GLN A 709 -5.14 -15.01 26.24
N LEU A 710 -5.86 -13.95 26.64
CA LEU A 710 -5.24 -12.71 27.10
C LEU A 710 -4.59 -12.96 28.47
N HIS A 711 -3.27 -12.94 28.51
CA HIS A 711 -2.47 -13.22 29.70
C HIS A 711 -1.45 -12.11 29.93
N ILE A 712 -1.48 -11.51 31.12
CA ILE A 712 -0.52 -10.52 31.58
C ILE A 712 0.26 -11.13 32.75
N GLU A 713 1.55 -11.37 32.53
CA GLU A 713 2.48 -11.81 33.56
C GLU A 713 3.44 -10.67 33.96
N LYS A 714 3.77 -10.62 35.23
CA LYS A 714 4.82 -9.76 35.78
C LYS A 714 5.89 -10.64 36.42
N GLN A 715 7.13 -10.49 35.96
CA GLN A 715 8.30 -11.22 36.42
C GLN A 715 9.24 -10.26 37.15
N LEU A 716 9.26 -10.36 38.49
CA LEU A 716 10.12 -9.60 39.37
C LEU A 716 11.41 -10.39 39.65
N SER A 717 12.56 -9.81 39.32
CA SER A 717 13.87 -10.45 39.46
C SER A 717 14.82 -9.62 40.32
N SER A 718 15.45 -10.25 41.31
CA SER A 718 16.44 -9.63 42.19
C SER A 718 17.41 -10.67 42.73
N ARG A 719 18.71 -10.32 42.81
CA ARG A 719 19.81 -11.15 43.37
C ARG A 719 19.79 -12.61 42.89
N GLY A 720 19.54 -12.81 41.58
CA GLY A 720 19.53 -14.13 40.93
C GLY A 720 18.26 -14.98 41.16
N ARG A 721 17.29 -14.50 41.96
CA ARG A 721 15.96 -15.11 42.10
C ARG A 721 14.96 -14.36 41.23
N SER A 722 13.94 -15.06 40.75
CA SER A 722 12.87 -14.49 39.94
C SER A 722 11.52 -15.06 40.36
N ARG A 723 10.51 -14.21 40.54
CA ARG A 723 9.12 -14.55 40.85
C ARG A 723 8.24 -14.11 39.69
N LYS A 724 7.43 -15.02 39.15
CA LYS A 724 6.31 -14.68 38.27
C LYS A 724 5.05 -14.43 39.09
N GLU A 725 4.21 -13.53 38.60
CA GLU A 725 2.95 -13.06 39.17
C GLU A 725 1.97 -12.84 38.01
N THR A 726 0.88 -13.60 37.98
CA THR A 726 -0.21 -13.36 37.01
C THR A 726 -0.95 -12.09 37.44
N VAL A 727 -1.03 -11.10 36.55
CA VAL A 727 -1.74 -9.83 36.80
C VAL A 727 -3.16 -9.91 36.24
N LEU A 728 -3.31 -10.52 35.07
CA LEU A 728 -4.60 -10.77 34.41
C LEU A 728 -4.48 -12.05 33.58
N LYS A 729 -5.51 -12.89 33.59
CA LYS A 729 -5.64 -14.04 32.68
C LYS A 729 -7.10 -14.20 32.32
N LEU A 730 -7.41 -14.20 31.03
CA LEU A 730 -8.75 -14.32 30.48
C LEU A 730 -8.73 -15.28 29.29
N ASP A 731 -9.46 -16.39 29.38
CA ASP A 731 -9.52 -17.37 28.29
C ASP A 731 -10.24 -16.80 27.06
N THR A 732 -11.31 -16.03 27.28
CA THR A 732 -12.06 -15.30 26.24
C THR A 732 -12.51 -13.92 26.72
N LEU A 733 -12.40 -12.94 25.82
CA LEU A 733 -12.89 -11.58 25.98
C LEU A 733 -13.59 -11.18 24.67
N THR A 734 -14.87 -10.79 24.74
CA THR A 734 -15.52 -10.08 23.62
C THR A 734 -16.14 -8.78 24.09
N LEU A 735 -16.10 -7.78 23.21
CA LEU A 735 -16.64 -6.45 23.44
C LEU A 735 -17.41 -6.04 22.19
N LYS A 736 -18.69 -5.70 22.36
CA LYS A 736 -19.48 -4.98 21.36
C LYS A 736 -19.62 -3.54 21.82
N GLN A 737 -19.03 -2.62 21.08
CA GLN A 737 -18.97 -1.20 21.41
C GLN A 737 -19.65 -0.39 20.31
N ASP A 738 -20.73 0.29 20.66
CA ASP A 738 -21.30 1.35 19.83
C ASP A 738 -20.57 2.67 20.17
N VAL A 739 -20.09 3.36 19.14
CA VAL A 739 -19.27 4.58 19.24
C VAL A 739 -19.95 5.72 18.50
N ASP A 740 -20.07 6.88 19.15
CA ASP A 740 -20.60 8.11 18.58
C ASP A 740 -19.61 9.26 18.83
N TRP A 741 -19.10 9.87 17.76
CA TRP A 741 -18.17 10.99 17.82
C TRP A 741 -18.89 12.29 17.45
N GLN A 742 -18.91 13.26 18.37
CA GLN A 742 -19.53 14.57 18.17
C GLN A 742 -18.73 15.68 18.87
N GLN A 743 -18.36 16.74 18.13
CA GLN A 743 -17.86 18.02 18.67
C GLN A 743 -16.69 17.89 19.68
N GLY A 744 -15.70 17.03 19.39
CA GLY A 744 -14.55 16.82 20.29
C GLY A 744 -14.80 15.83 21.44
N THR A 745 -15.97 15.17 21.43
CA THR A 745 -16.41 14.19 22.43
C THR A 745 -16.65 12.84 21.76
N LEU A 746 -16.05 11.78 22.31
CA LEU A 746 -16.33 10.40 21.95
C LEU A 746 -17.24 9.79 23.02
N LEU A 747 -18.43 9.35 22.63
CA LEU A 747 -19.34 8.55 23.45
C LEU A 747 -19.18 7.08 23.07
N GLY A 748 -19.18 6.19 24.05
CA GLY A 748 -19.15 4.75 23.89
C GLY A 748 -20.24 4.08 24.72
N GLU A 749 -20.95 3.12 24.15
CA GLU A 749 -21.79 2.16 24.89
C GLU A 749 -21.25 0.75 24.63
N GLU A 750 -20.90 0.02 25.69
CA GLU A 750 -20.24 -1.27 25.60
C GLU A 750 -21.03 -2.40 26.26
N ASN A 751 -21.04 -3.55 25.59
CA ASN A 751 -21.45 -4.82 26.15
C ASN A 751 -20.24 -5.77 26.11
N TRP A 752 -19.74 -6.14 27.30
CA TRP A 752 -18.58 -7.00 27.50
C TRP A 752 -19.00 -8.41 27.93
N GLN A 753 -18.31 -9.41 27.40
CA GLN A 753 -18.34 -10.80 27.88
C GLN A 753 -16.90 -11.16 28.30
N VAL A 754 -16.68 -11.32 29.60
CA VAL A 754 -15.36 -11.52 30.23
C VAL A 754 -15.36 -12.90 30.88
N GLY A 755 -14.87 -13.92 30.16
CA GLY A 755 -15.16 -15.30 30.51
C GLY A 755 -16.67 -15.55 30.55
N THR A 756 -17.20 -15.97 31.70
CA THR A 756 -18.65 -16.14 31.95
C THR A 756 -19.38 -14.84 32.31
N VAL A 757 -18.69 -13.87 32.90
CA VAL A 757 -19.30 -12.64 33.44
C VAL A 757 -19.69 -11.67 32.32
N LYS A 758 -20.85 -11.02 32.47
CA LYS A 758 -21.30 -9.92 31.61
C LYS A 758 -21.16 -8.60 32.35
N LEU A 759 -20.65 -7.60 31.64
CA LEU A 759 -20.46 -6.23 32.10
C LEU A 759 -21.04 -5.30 31.04
N GLN A 760 -21.79 -4.29 31.46
CA GLN A 760 -22.16 -3.17 30.60
C GLN A 760 -21.37 -1.93 31.02
N SER A 761 -20.93 -1.13 30.06
CA SER A 761 -20.39 0.19 30.35
C SER A 761 -20.87 1.27 29.40
N HIS A 762 -20.73 2.51 29.87
CA HIS A 762 -20.82 3.71 29.07
C HIS A 762 -19.59 4.57 29.36
N HIS A 763 -19.00 5.16 28.32
CA HIS A 763 -17.84 6.03 28.43
C HIS A 763 -18.04 7.33 27.65
N GLN A 764 -17.48 8.42 28.17
CA GLN A 764 -17.38 9.71 27.50
C GLN A 764 -15.95 10.24 27.60
N LEU A 765 -15.24 10.29 26.47
CA LEU A 765 -13.92 10.89 26.34
C LEU A 765 -14.04 12.27 25.70
N ASN A 766 -13.76 13.32 26.47
CA ASN A 766 -13.69 14.70 26.01
C ASN A 766 -12.23 15.04 25.71
N LEU A 767 -11.89 15.39 24.47
CA LEU A 767 -10.53 15.78 24.12
C LEU A 767 -10.12 17.11 24.78
N ALA A 768 -8.82 17.25 25.05
CA ALA A 768 -8.26 18.50 25.57
C ALA A 768 -8.43 19.65 24.56
N THR A 769 -8.77 20.83 25.06
CA THR A 769 -8.82 22.08 24.29
C THR A 769 -8.06 23.17 25.04
N ALA A 770 -7.89 24.36 24.44
CA ALA A 770 -7.20 25.47 25.11
C ALA A 770 -7.78 25.83 26.50
N ASN A 771 -9.07 25.56 26.73
CA ASN A 771 -9.82 25.93 27.94
C ASN A 771 -10.40 24.73 28.72
N LYS A 772 -10.20 23.48 28.29
CA LYS A 772 -10.67 22.26 28.99
C LYS A 772 -9.60 21.17 29.01
N PRO A 773 -9.39 20.47 30.14
CA PRO A 773 -8.50 19.31 30.20
C PRO A 773 -9.05 18.13 29.38
N LEU A 774 -8.19 17.14 29.13
CA LEU A 774 -8.63 15.81 28.71
C LEU A 774 -9.41 15.18 29.87
N ALA A 775 -10.62 14.70 29.61
CA ALA A 775 -11.49 14.11 30.64
C ALA A 775 -12.19 12.85 30.11
N LEU A 776 -11.95 11.71 30.77
CA LEU A 776 -12.62 10.43 30.53
C LEU A 776 -13.53 10.14 31.72
N THR A 777 -14.84 10.23 31.51
CA THR A 777 -15.86 9.80 32.47
C THR A 777 -16.47 8.48 32.01
N GLY A 778 -16.97 7.67 32.94
CA GLY A 778 -17.68 6.45 32.58
C GLY A 778 -18.51 5.85 33.72
N GLN A 779 -19.39 4.92 33.35
CA GLN A 779 -20.15 4.09 34.27
C GLN A 779 -20.02 2.62 33.88
N TRP A 780 -19.82 1.75 34.87
CA TRP A 780 -19.82 0.29 34.75
C TRP A 780 -21.00 -0.28 35.54
N VAL A 781 -21.63 -1.33 35.01
CA VAL A 781 -22.70 -2.08 35.65
C VAL A 781 -22.47 -3.58 35.43
N VAL A 782 -22.27 -4.31 36.52
CA VAL A 782 -22.15 -5.77 36.56
C VAL A 782 -23.31 -6.31 37.39
N ASP A 783 -24.07 -7.25 36.82
CA ASP A 783 -25.05 -8.07 37.53
C ASP A 783 -24.79 -9.54 37.14
N THR A 784 -24.32 -10.33 38.11
CA THR A 784 -23.80 -11.69 37.89
C THR A 784 -23.89 -12.50 39.18
N SER A 785 -23.84 -13.83 39.09
CA SER A 785 -23.75 -14.67 40.29
C SER A 785 -22.36 -14.59 40.93
N MET A 786 -22.30 -14.77 42.26
CA MET A 786 -21.03 -14.92 42.98
C MET A 786 -20.19 -16.06 42.41
N THR A 787 -20.81 -17.15 41.96
CA THR A 787 -20.14 -18.29 41.34
C THR A 787 -19.40 -17.90 40.05
N GLU A 788 -19.99 -17.07 39.20
CA GLU A 788 -19.35 -16.56 37.99
C GLU A 788 -18.25 -15.54 38.31
N ALA A 789 -18.49 -14.64 39.27
CA ALA A 789 -17.51 -13.65 39.71
C ALA A 789 -16.26 -14.31 40.33
N LEU A 790 -16.44 -15.30 41.21
CA LEU A 790 -15.35 -16.08 41.80
C LEU A 790 -14.64 -16.94 40.75
N SER A 791 -15.37 -17.53 39.79
CA SER A 791 -14.76 -18.26 38.67
C SER A 791 -13.86 -17.37 37.80
N LEU A 792 -14.26 -16.12 37.56
CA LEU A 792 -13.44 -15.13 36.86
C LEU A 792 -12.23 -14.70 37.70
N LEU A 793 -12.42 -14.41 38.99
CA LEU A 793 -11.33 -14.05 39.90
C LEU A 793 -10.29 -15.17 40.03
N ASN A 794 -10.72 -16.43 40.11
CA ASN A 794 -9.83 -17.59 40.25
C ASN A 794 -8.95 -17.84 39.01
N GLN A 795 -9.26 -17.24 37.85
CA GLN A 795 -8.37 -17.25 36.68
C GLN A 795 -7.15 -16.33 36.89
N THR A 796 -7.32 -15.21 37.60
CA THR A 796 -6.31 -14.16 37.76
C THR A 796 -5.52 -14.29 39.06
N GLN A 797 -6.17 -14.70 40.15
CA GLN A 797 -5.60 -14.89 41.48
C GLN A 797 -6.19 -16.16 42.11
N PRO A 798 -5.36 -17.12 42.57
CA PRO A 798 -5.87 -18.36 43.16
C PRO A 798 -6.62 -18.07 44.46
N LEU A 799 -7.90 -18.45 44.51
CA LEU A 799 -8.72 -18.35 45.71
C LEU A 799 -8.33 -19.46 46.72
N PRO A 800 -8.60 -19.28 48.03
CA PRO A 800 -8.48 -20.36 49.00
C PRO A 800 -9.35 -21.55 48.58
N ALA A 801 -8.80 -22.77 48.63
CA ALA A 801 -9.51 -23.98 48.21
C ALA A 801 -10.72 -24.30 49.10
N GLU A 802 -10.73 -23.72 50.31
CA GLU A 802 -11.74 -23.87 51.34
C GLU A 802 -12.81 -22.76 51.31
N LEU A 803 -12.80 -21.88 50.31
CA LEU A 803 -13.79 -20.81 50.13
C LEU A 803 -14.81 -21.19 49.04
N ASN A 804 -16.09 -21.18 49.38
CA ASN A 804 -17.20 -21.30 48.43
C ASN A 804 -18.31 -20.30 48.79
N VAL A 805 -18.75 -19.50 47.83
CA VAL A 805 -19.78 -18.47 48.02
C VAL A 805 -20.72 -18.46 46.81
N THR A 806 -22.01 -18.66 47.04
CA THR A 806 -23.09 -18.45 46.07
C THR A 806 -23.86 -17.16 46.40
N GLY A 807 -24.85 -16.81 45.58
CA GLY A 807 -25.64 -15.57 45.71
C GLY A 807 -25.49 -14.66 44.50
N ASN A 808 -26.10 -13.47 44.58
CA ASN A 808 -26.10 -12.47 43.51
C ASN A 808 -25.18 -11.29 43.85
N ASN A 809 -24.43 -10.82 42.85
CA ASN A 809 -23.53 -9.67 42.94
C ASN A 809 -23.95 -8.58 41.94
N GLN A 810 -24.40 -7.44 42.47
CA GLN A 810 -24.64 -6.21 41.73
C GLN A 810 -23.57 -5.17 42.09
N LEU A 811 -22.78 -4.77 41.10
CA LEU A 811 -21.73 -3.77 41.22
C LEU A 811 -21.98 -2.67 40.18
N GLN A 812 -22.26 -1.47 40.66
CA GLN A 812 -22.29 -0.25 39.84
C GLN A 812 -21.10 0.62 40.22
N ALA A 813 -20.35 1.11 39.24
CA ALA A 813 -19.30 2.10 39.47
C ALA A 813 -19.43 3.27 38.50
N GLN A 814 -19.13 4.49 38.96
CA GLN A 814 -19.05 5.70 38.14
C GLN A 814 -17.68 6.33 38.38
N PHE A 815 -16.97 6.72 37.32
CA PHE A 815 -15.62 7.27 37.44
C PHE A 815 -15.38 8.51 36.57
N ASN A 816 -14.38 9.28 36.97
CA ASN A 816 -13.89 10.46 36.27
C ASN A 816 -12.36 10.52 36.37
N LEU A 817 -11.69 10.40 35.21
CA LEU A 817 -10.26 10.61 35.02
C LEU A 817 -10.04 11.96 34.33
N THR A 818 -9.30 12.87 34.95
CA THR A 818 -8.90 14.15 34.33
C THR A 818 -7.39 14.28 34.25
N GLN A 819 -6.91 14.75 33.10
CA GLN A 819 -5.49 14.99 32.83
C GLN A 819 -5.27 16.46 32.48
N GLN A 820 -4.54 17.15 33.35
CA GLN A 820 -3.99 18.50 33.14
C GLN A 820 -2.50 18.38 32.80
N ARG A 821 -1.83 19.49 32.46
CA ARG A 821 -0.39 19.48 32.12
C ARG A 821 0.49 18.90 33.24
N ASP A 822 0.21 19.30 34.48
CA ASP A 822 1.07 18.97 35.64
C ASP A 822 0.41 18.01 36.63
N GLN A 823 -0.85 17.59 36.41
CA GLN A 823 -1.63 16.80 37.37
C GLN A 823 -2.56 15.80 36.68
N THR A 824 -2.67 14.61 37.26
CA THR A 824 -3.64 13.58 36.91
C THR A 824 -4.49 13.26 38.14
N GLN A 825 -5.82 13.24 37.99
CA GLN A 825 -6.75 12.91 39.07
C GLN A 825 -7.79 11.90 38.59
N PHE A 826 -8.02 10.88 39.41
CA PHE A 826 -9.03 9.84 39.22
C PHE A 826 -9.94 9.80 40.45
N ALA A 827 -11.25 9.83 40.25
CA ALA A 827 -12.24 9.57 41.28
C ALA A 827 -13.22 8.52 40.79
N MET A 828 -13.62 7.61 41.66
CA MET A 828 -14.51 6.48 41.36
C MET A 828 -15.46 6.24 42.53
N GLN A 829 -16.76 6.41 42.28
CA GLN A 829 -17.83 6.06 43.20
C GLN A 829 -18.28 4.63 42.88
N ILE A 830 -18.46 3.80 43.91
CA ILE A 830 -18.72 2.37 43.79
C ILE A 830 -19.89 2.01 44.70
N THR A 831 -20.99 1.53 44.12
CA THR A 831 -22.12 0.95 44.84
C THR A 831 -22.07 -0.56 44.68
N GLN A 832 -21.82 -1.26 45.78
CA GLN A 832 -21.76 -2.71 45.84
C GLN A 832 -22.97 -3.23 46.62
N LEU A 833 -23.72 -4.15 46.01
CA LEU A 833 -24.82 -4.88 46.64
C LEU A 833 -24.62 -6.38 46.38
N MET A 834 -24.54 -7.17 47.44
CA MET A 834 -24.59 -8.63 47.36
C MET A 834 -25.79 -9.14 48.15
N THR A 835 -26.48 -10.15 47.63
CA THR A 835 -27.69 -10.71 48.26
C THR A 835 -27.75 -12.22 48.14
N ASN A 836 -28.38 -12.85 49.14
CA ASN A 836 -28.50 -14.30 49.28
C ASN A 836 -27.12 -14.99 49.25
N LEU A 837 -26.16 -14.41 49.98
CA LEU A 837 -24.83 -14.98 50.17
C LEU A 837 -24.93 -16.21 51.06
N GLU A 838 -24.64 -17.37 50.49
CA GLU A 838 -24.68 -18.67 51.13
C GLU A 838 -23.38 -19.41 50.81
N GLY A 839 -22.85 -20.19 51.75
CA GLY A 839 -21.61 -20.92 51.52
C GLY A 839 -20.82 -21.26 52.77
N PHE A 840 -19.51 -21.42 52.59
CA PHE A 840 -18.57 -21.76 53.66
C PHE A 840 -17.18 -21.19 53.40
N TYR A 841 -16.45 -20.97 54.49
CA TYR A 841 -15.02 -20.69 54.48
C TYR A 841 -14.34 -21.54 55.55
N LYS A 842 -13.46 -22.46 55.13
CA LYS A 842 -12.96 -23.55 55.98
C LYS A 842 -14.15 -24.33 56.55
N ASP A 843 -14.15 -24.55 57.86
CA ASP A 843 -15.17 -25.32 58.58
C ASP A 843 -16.37 -24.47 59.03
N THR A 844 -16.40 -23.17 58.68
CA THR A 844 -17.46 -22.22 59.06
C THR A 844 -18.46 -22.02 57.92
N THR A 845 -19.75 -22.24 58.18
CA THR A 845 -20.85 -22.00 57.23
C THR A 845 -21.52 -20.65 57.46
N PHE A 846 -22.18 -20.10 56.44
CA PHE A 846 -23.01 -18.91 56.54
C PHE A 846 -24.17 -18.93 55.53
N GLU A 847 -25.29 -18.31 55.91
CA GLU A 847 -26.52 -18.29 55.11
C GLU A 847 -27.24 -16.93 55.12
N GLY A 848 -28.07 -16.71 54.10
CA GLY A 848 -28.95 -15.53 53.98
C GLY A 848 -28.20 -14.19 53.91
N GLY A 849 -26.91 -14.23 53.61
CA GLY A 849 -26.00 -13.10 53.76
C GLY A 849 -26.28 -11.96 52.78
N LYS A 850 -26.00 -10.73 53.20
CA LYS A 850 -26.11 -9.53 52.39
C LYS A 850 -24.96 -8.58 52.72
N LEU A 851 -24.47 -7.88 51.71
CA LEU A 851 -23.49 -6.79 51.83
C LEU A 851 -24.02 -5.60 51.04
N GLN A 852 -24.06 -4.43 51.64
CA GLN A 852 -24.30 -3.15 50.98
C GLN A 852 -23.20 -2.17 51.35
N ALA A 853 -22.45 -1.69 50.36
CA ALA A 853 -21.40 -0.69 50.54
C ALA A 853 -21.50 0.41 49.48
N GLN A 854 -21.21 1.65 49.88
CA GLN A 854 -21.00 2.77 48.98
C GLN A 854 -19.59 3.32 49.24
N CYS A 855 -18.67 3.12 48.29
CA CYS A 855 -17.29 3.54 48.41
C CYS A 855 -16.96 4.71 47.49
N GLU A 856 -16.11 5.62 47.95
CA GLU A 856 -15.38 6.56 47.10
C GLU A 856 -13.90 6.18 47.09
N PHE A 857 -13.36 5.88 45.91
CA PHE A 857 -11.93 5.76 45.67
C PHE A 857 -11.40 7.02 44.97
N THR A 858 -10.34 7.60 45.50
CA THR A 858 -9.66 8.77 44.91
C THR A 858 -8.17 8.50 44.77
N TRP A 859 -7.62 8.86 43.61
CA TRP A 859 -6.21 8.69 43.28
C TRP A 859 -5.69 9.90 42.50
N GLY A 860 -4.40 10.22 42.63
CA GLY A 860 -3.80 11.22 41.76
C GLY A 860 -2.29 11.38 41.92
N LEU A 861 -1.69 11.95 40.86
CA LEU A 861 -0.30 12.37 40.81
C LEU A 861 -0.18 13.86 40.48
N SER A 862 0.82 14.53 41.06
CA SER A 862 1.17 15.92 40.75
C SER A 862 2.67 16.04 40.46
N HIS A 863 2.99 16.65 39.32
CA HIS A 863 4.35 17.00 38.91
C HIS A 863 4.71 18.46 39.24
N LYS A 864 3.79 19.19 39.88
CA LYS A 864 4.07 20.50 40.51
C LYS A 864 5.12 20.35 41.60
N LYS A 865 5.79 21.45 41.98
CA LYS A 865 6.76 21.45 43.09
C LYS A 865 6.01 21.44 44.43
N PRO A 866 6.62 20.94 45.53
CA PRO A 866 5.99 20.92 46.87
C PRO A 866 5.55 22.28 47.43
N GLN A 867 5.98 23.39 46.81
CA GLN A 867 5.69 24.77 47.21
C GLN A 867 4.53 25.39 46.40
N ASP A 868 4.05 24.71 45.35
CA ASP A 868 3.02 25.24 44.45
C ASP A 868 1.60 24.96 44.98
N LYS A 869 0.66 25.89 44.74
CA LYS A 869 -0.73 25.70 45.15
C LYS A 869 -1.38 24.51 44.42
N GLY A 870 -1.99 23.62 45.21
CA GLY A 870 -2.62 22.39 44.72
C GLY A 870 -1.65 21.22 44.52
N TYR A 871 -0.43 21.29 45.06
CA TYR A 871 0.48 20.15 45.13
C TYR A 871 -0.05 19.02 46.03
N PHE A 872 0.23 17.78 45.64
CA PHE A 872 0.13 16.56 46.44
C PHE A 872 1.13 15.53 45.87
N SER A 873 1.90 14.85 46.71
CA SER A 873 2.98 13.95 46.26
C SER A 873 2.45 12.72 45.52
N SER A 874 1.49 12.03 46.13
CA SER A 874 0.65 11.01 45.51
C SER A 874 -0.58 10.84 46.40
N LEU A 875 -1.78 10.97 45.86
CA LEU A 875 -3.01 10.66 46.59
C LEU A 875 -3.44 9.23 46.26
N SER A 876 -3.78 8.44 47.28
CA SER A 876 -4.63 7.27 47.15
C SER A 876 -5.44 7.10 48.43
N LYS A 877 -6.77 6.98 48.31
CA LYS A 877 -7.69 6.74 49.43
C LYS A 877 -8.91 5.97 48.95
N LEU A 878 -9.33 4.94 49.69
CA LEU A 878 -10.65 4.32 49.61
C LEU A 878 -11.45 4.65 50.87
N ASN A 879 -12.72 5.00 50.72
CA ASN A 879 -13.59 5.38 51.83
C ASN A 879 -14.99 4.77 51.63
N CYS A 880 -15.35 3.72 52.36
CA CYS A 880 -16.66 3.07 52.32
C CYS A 880 -17.40 3.28 53.66
N PRO A 881 -18.04 4.44 53.86
CA PRO A 881 -18.80 4.71 55.08
C PRO A 881 -20.09 3.89 55.13
N GLN A 882 -20.56 3.58 56.33
CA GLN A 882 -21.85 2.91 56.59
C GLN A 882 -22.06 1.62 55.79
N THR A 883 -20.99 0.82 55.64
CA THR A 883 -21.04 -0.50 54.99
C THR A 883 -21.82 -1.46 55.88
N LEU A 884 -22.97 -1.95 55.40
CA LEU A 884 -23.86 -2.85 56.13
C LEU A 884 -23.66 -4.29 55.66
N MET A 885 -23.46 -5.21 56.60
CA MET A 885 -23.45 -6.65 56.37
C MET A 885 -24.45 -7.34 57.30
N THR A 886 -25.24 -8.28 56.77
CA THR A 886 -26.21 -9.06 57.58
C THR A 886 -26.14 -10.53 57.23
N PHE A 887 -26.28 -11.43 58.21
CA PHE A 887 -26.34 -12.89 58.00
C PHE A 887 -27.48 -13.49 58.83
N THR A 888 -28.25 -14.43 58.27
CA THR A 888 -29.31 -15.12 59.02
C THR A 888 -28.74 -16.21 59.92
N LEU A 889 -27.69 -16.89 59.45
CA LEU A 889 -26.89 -17.87 60.17
C LEU A 889 -25.41 -17.67 59.85
N PHE A 890 -24.55 -17.82 60.84
CA PHE A 890 -23.10 -17.97 60.73
C PHE A 890 -22.64 -18.94 61.82
N ASP A 891 -22.03 -20.06 61.44
CA ASP A 891 -21.73 -21.14 62.38
C ASP A 891 -20.23 -21.50 62.41
N PRO A 892 -19.46 -20.94 63.36
CA PRO A 892 -18.07 -21.31 63.63
C PRO A 892 -17.95 -22.50 64.62
N GLY A 893 -18.97 -23.36 64.73
CA GLY A 893 -19.09 -24.43 65.73
C GLY A 893 -20.11 -24.15 66.84
N PHE A 894 -20.82 -23.01 66.76
CA PHE A 894 -22.00 -22.68 67.54
C PHE A 894 -22.83 -21.63 66.77
N PRO A 895 -24.16 -21.79 66.60
CA PRO A 895 -24.93 -20.95 65.68
C PRO A 895 -25.09 -19.52 66.19
N LEU A 896 -24.52 -18.56 65.45
CA LEU A 896 -24.84 -17.14 65.54
C LEU A 896 -25.97 -16.83 64.55
N THR A 897 -27.00 -16.11 64.97
CA THR A 897 -28.18 -15.80 64.13
C THR A 897 -28.56 -14.32 64.17
N ASP A 898 -29.26 -13.84 63.15
CA ASP A 898 -29.63 -12.42 62.97
C ASP A 898 -28.43 -11.47 63.18
N ILE A 899 -27.28 -11.78 62.56
CA ILE A 899 -26.09 -10.92 62.63
C ILE A 899 -26.32 -9.67 61.79
N GLU A 900 -25.94 -8.53 62.35
CA GLU A 900 -25.88 -7.23 61.68
C GLU A 900 -24.56 -6.55 62.05
N VAL A 901 -23.78 -6.14 61.06
CA VAL A 901 -22.48 -5.47 61.19
C VAL A 901 -22.51 -4.17 60.40
N GLU A 902 -22.19 -3.05 61.04
CA GLU A 902 -22.02 -1.74 60.41
C GLU A 902 -20.52 -1.38 60.44
N ALA A 903 -19.93 -0.99 59.31
CA ALA A 903 -18.51 -0.69 59.21
C ALA A 903 -18.19 0.56 58.37
N ASP A 904 -17.27 1.38 58.86
CA ASP A 904 -16.62 2.47 58.13
C ASP A 904 -15.21 2.02 57.72
N ILE A 905 -15.03 1.74 56.42
CA ILE A 905 -13.76 1.27 55.85
C ILE A 905 -12.96 2.48 55.33
N ALA A 906 -11.80 2.77 55.92
CA ALA A 906 -10.94 3.87 55.54
C ALA A 906 -9.52 3.38 55.21
N LEU A 907 -9.24 3.20 53.91
CA LEU A 907 -7.91 2.80 53.44
C LEU A 907 -7.16 4.03 52.92
N SER A 908 -5.87 4.13 53.25
CA SER A 908 -5.03 5.26 52.84
C SER A 908 -3.66 4.80 52.37
N LYS A 909 -2.86 5.73 51.85
CA LYS A 909 -1.44 5.47 51.55
C LYS A 909 -0.56 5.83 52.74
N ASP A 910 0.02 4.82 53.36
CA ASP A 910 1.19 4.97 54.23
C ASP A 910 2.41 5.41 53.39
N ALA A 911 3.23 6.30 53.94
CA ALA A 911 4.45 6.80 53.31
C ALA A 911 5.72 6.05 53.74
N GLU A 912 5.69 5.33 54.86
CA GLU A 912 6.79 4.61 55.47
C GLU A 912 6.70 3.09 55.22
N LYS A 913 5.49 2.54 55.02
CA LYS A 913 5.27 1.13 54.65
C LYS A 913 5.27 0.91 53.12
N LEU A 914 5.98 -0.12 52.67
CA LEU A 914 5.96 -0.58 51.27
C LEU A 914 4.74 -1.49 51.00
N PRO A 915 4.18 -1.51 49.77
CA PRO A 915 3.05 -2.35 49.42
C PRO A 915 3.45 -3.84 49.31
N GLU A 916 2.96 -4.66 50.25
CA GLU A 916 3.36 -6.06 50.42
C GLU A 916 2.60 -7.02 49.48
N ASN A 917 1.38 -6.67 49.07
CA ASN A 917 0.54 -7.48 48.19
C ASN A 917 0.13 -6.76 46.89
N TRP A 918 -0.44 -7.51 45.93
CA TRP A 918 -0.74 -6.99 44.59
C TRP A 918 -1.81 -5.89 44.59
N ILE A 919 -2.80 -5.93 45.48
CA ILE A 919 -3.84 -4.90 45.61
C ILE A 919 -3.22 -3.59 46.10
N GLN A 920 -2.32 -3.67 47.09
CA GLN A 920 -1.57 -2.51 47.58
C GLN A 920 -0.63 -1.95 46.50
N GLN A 921 -0.02 -2.80 45.67
CA GLN A 921 0.82 -2.35 44.54
C GLN A 921 0.01 -1.70 43.41
N LEU A 922 -1.23 -2.14 43.17
CA LEU A 922 -2.12 -1.60 42.14
C LEU A 922 -2.78 -0.29 42.59
N THR A 923 -3.30 -0.24 43.82
CA THR A 923 -4.06 0.90 44.35
C THR A 923 -3.17 1.96 45.03
N GLY A 924 -2.00 1.57 45.53
CA GLY A 924 -1.17 2.42 46.39
C GLY A 924 -1.71 2.59 47.81
N LEU A 925 -2.76 1.87 48.19
CA LEU A 925 -3.27 1.80 49.56
C LEU A 925 -2.37 0.85 50.36
N SER A 926 -1.94 1.26 51.55
CA SER A 926 -1.00 0.51 52.41
C SER A 926 -1.31 0.66 53.91
N ASP A 927 -2.13 1.64 54.25
CA ASP A 927 -2.71 1.86 55.56
C ASP A 927 -4.18 1.37 55.58
N THR A 928 -4.62 0.80 56.70
CA THR A 928 -5.93 0.12 56.80
C THR A 928 -6.47 0.18 58.23
N ASP A 929 -7.31 1.18 58.46
CA ASP A 929 -8.22 1.24 59.61
C ASP A 929 -9.63 0.84 59.13
N VAL A 930 -10.26 -0.10 59.83
CA VAL A 930 -11.69 -0.41 59.65
C VAL A 930 -12.38 -0.35 61.00
N SER A 931 -13.15 0.71 61.24
CA SER A 931 -14.02 0.81 62.41
C SER A 931 -15.33 0.09 62.13
N MET A 932 -15.76 -0.79 63.04
CA MET A 932 -17.01 -1.53 62.91
C MET A 932 -17.73 -1.69 64.25
N THR A 933 -19.04 -1.90 64.16
CA THR A 933 -19.90 -2.38 65.24
C THR A 933 -20.63 -3.63 64.78
N ALA A 934 -20.95 -4.53 65.70
CA ALA A 934 -21.69 -5.75 65.37
C ALA A 934 -22.71 -6.09 66.46
N LYS A 935 -23.81 -6.73 66.06
CA LYS A 935 -24.81 -7.31 66.96
C LYS A 935 -25.37 -8.60 66.37
N GLY A 936 -25.90 -9.47 67.22
CA GLY A 936 -26.60 -10.69 66.79
C GLY A 936 -27.04 -11.53 67.98
N LYS A 937 -27.72 -12.64 67.70
CA LYS A 937 -28.23 -13.60 68.68
C LYS A 937 -27.29 -14.79 68.82
N VAL A 938 -27.13 -15.25 70.07
CA VAL A 938 -26.30 -16.40 70.44
C VAL A 938 -26.79 -16.93 71.79
N LEU A 939 -26.83 -18.25 71.98
CA LEU A 939 -27.23 -18.91 73.24
C LEU A 939 -28.57 -18.41 73.82
N ASN A 940 -29.56 -18.13 72.97
CA ASN A 940 -30.84 -17.45 73.28
C ASN A 940 -30.74 -16.03 73.87
N GLY A 941 -29.54 -15.48 74.03
CA GLY A 941 -29.26 -14.07 74.32
C GLY A 941 -28.82 -13.28 73.08
N GLN A 942 -28.18 -12.13 73.31
CA GLN A 942 -27.61 -11.27 72.26
C GLN A 942 -26.16 -10.89 72.57
N PHE A 943 -25.31 -10.86 71.54
CA PHE A 943 -23.97 -10.28 71.63
C PHE A 943 -23.96 -8.87 71.02
N LEU A 944 -23.11 -8.00 71.54
CA LEU A 944 -22.88 -6.64 71.03
C LEU A 944 -21.38 -6.36 71.02
N LEU A 945 -20.88 -5.85 69.90
CA LEU A 945 -19.54 -5.30 69.71
C LEU A 945 -19.74 -3.80 69.42
N PRO A 946 -19.71 -2.92 70.44
CA PRO A 946 -20.19 -1.55 70.32
C PRO A 946 -19.19 -0.62 69.61
N GLU A 947 -17.90 -0.97 69.63
CA GLU A 947 -16.81 -0.29 68.92
C GLU A 947 -15.67 -1.31 68.75
N PHE A 948 -15.15 -1.42 67.52
CA PHE A 948 -13.96 -2.20 67.20
C PHE A 948 -13.24 -1.59 66.01
N THR A 949 -12.04 -1.05 66.21
CA THR A 949 -11.16 -0.63 65.11
C THR A 949 -10.19 -1.76 64.78
N LEU A 950 -10.44 -2.43 63.66
CA LEU A 950 -9.53 -3.40 63.08
C LEU A 950 -8.37 -2.68 62.38
N LYS A 951 -7.16 -2.98 62.86
CA LYS A 951 -5.88 -2.58 62.29
C LYS A 951 -5.17 -3.83 61.79
N LEU A 952 -4.80 -3.87 60.51
CA LEU A 952 -4.19 -5.09 59.93
C LEU A 952 -2.74 -5.34 60.34
N GLN A 953 -2.04 -4.33 60.86
CA GLN A 953 -0.59 -4.34 61.11
C GLN A 953 -0.23 -3.89 62.55
N GLU A 954 -1.24 -3.76 63.43
CA GLU A 954 -1.08 -3.38 64.84
C GLU A 954 -2.04 -4.21 65.70
N LYS A 955 -1.87 -4.17 67.02
CA LYS A 955 -2.83 -4.76 67.96
C LYS A 955 -4.17 -4.03 67.92
N SER A 956 -5.25 -4.73 67.60
CA SER A 956 -6.62 -4.26 67.79
C SER A 956 -7.20 -4.70 69.13
N HIS A 957 -8.12 -3.90 69.67
CA HIS A 957 -8.79 -4.14 70.95
C HIS A 957 -10.29 -3.88 70.83
N ALA A 958 -11.11 -4.65 71.55
CA ALA A 958 -12.57 -4.55 71.54
C ALA A 958 -13.18 -4.94 72.89
N TYR A 959 -14.44 -4.57 73.13
CA TYR A 959 -15.25 -5.11 74.23
C TYR A 959 -16.44 -5.88 73.67
N LEU A 960 -16.38 -7.21 73.72
CA LEU A 960 -17.52 -8.05 73.38
C LEU A 960 -18.46 -8.12 74.60
N LEU A 961 -19.65 -7.53 74.46
CA LEU A 961 -20.70 -7.57 75.48
C LEU A 961 -21.61 -8.76 75.19
N LEU A 962 -21.84 -9.59 76.21
CA LEU A 962 -22.80 -10.69 76.16
C LEU A 962 -23.99 -10.33 77.03
N GLN A 963 -25.21 -10.45 76.53
CA GLN A 963 -26.43 -10.07 77.24
C GLN A 963 -27.51 -11.15 77.17
N GLY A 964 -27.97 -11.62 78.33
CA GLY A 964 -29.09 -12.54 78.42
C GLY A 964 -28.81 -13.99 77.99
N MET A 965 -27.55 -14.44 78.03
CA MET A 965 -27.13 -15.79 77.63
C MET A 965 -27.78 -16.86 78.52
N ASN A 966 -28.36 -17.91 77.93
CA ASN A 966 -28.91 -19.04 78.69
C ASN A 966 -27.83 -20.12 78.93
N LEU A 967 -27.56 -20.47 80.20
CA LEU A 967 -26.59 -21.51 80.56
C LEU A 967 -27.05 -22.93 80.18
N GLU A 968 -28.37 -23.19 80.18
CA GLU A 968 -28.93 -24.46 79.74
C GLU A 968 -28.63 -24.71 78.26
N GLU A 969 -28.58 -23.65 77.44
CA GLU A 969 -28.24 -23.70 76.02
C GLU A 969 -26.72 -23.96 75.80
N VAL A 970 -25.86 -23.46 76.68
CA VAL A 970 -24.41 -23.80 76.66
C VAL A 970 -24.20 -25.30 76.92
N LEU A 971 -24.89 -25.84 77.94
CA LEU A 971 -24.85 -27.28 78.23
C LEU A 971 -25.52 -28.13 77.14
N ARG A 972 -26.44 -27.56 76.35
CA ARG A 972 -27.05 -28.24 75.20
C ARG A 972 -26.08 -28.44 74.04
N ILE A 973 -25.09 -27.56 73.88
CA ILE A 973 -24.04 -27.68 72.84
C ILE A 973 -23.02 -28.77 73.20
N GLN A 974 -22.62 -28.86 74.49
CA GLN A 974 -21.68 -29.89 74.97
C GLN A 974 -22.28 -30.63 76.19
N PRO A 975 -23.14 -31.65 75.96
CA PRO A 975 -23.93 -32.28 77.02
C PRO A 975 -23.08 -33.13 77.98
N GLN A 976 -23.00 -32.68 79.23
CA GLN A 976 -22.26 -33.36 80.29
C GLN A 976 -23.15 -34.38 81.04
N ILE A 977 -22.73 -35.65 81.05
CA ILE A 977 -23.51 -36.75 81.64
C ILE A 977 -23.76 -36.48 83.13
N GLY A 978 -25.03 -36.39 83.54
CA GLY A 978 -25.40 -36.20 84.93
C GLY A 978 -25.10 -34.81 85.50
N VAL A 979 -24.97 -33.79 84.64
CA VAL A 979 -24.84 -32.38 85.04
C VAL A 979 -25.97 -31.56 84.41
N TYR A 980 -26.65 -30.77 85.21
CA TYR A 980 -27.63 -29.78 84.80
C TYR A 980 -27.28 -28.42 85.40
N ALA A 981 -27.44 -27.35 84.62
CA ALA A 981 -27.46 -26.00 85.13
C ALA A 981 -28.37 -25.10 84.29
N ASP A 982 -29.12 -24.23 84.95
CA ASP A 982 -29.94 -23.19 84.32
C ASP A 982 -29.48 -21.78 84.74
N GLY A 983 -30.07 -20.76 84.13
CA GLY A 983 -29.87 -19.37 84.50
C GLY A 983 -29.50 -18.46 83.32
N ILE A 984 -29.65 -17.15 83.55
CA ILE A 984 -29.40 -16.09 82.56
C ILE A 984 -28.13 -15.34 82.95
N PHE A 985 -27.22 -15.13 81.99
CA PHE A 985 -25.90 -14.55 82.20
C PHE A 985 -25.64 -13.33 81.32
N ASP A 986 -24.96 -12.35 81.91
CA ASP A 986 -24.47 -11.14 81.26
C ASP A 986 -22.94 -11.11 81.39
N GLY A 987 -22.24 -10.49 80.44
CA GLY A 987 -20.78 -10.56 80.35
C GLY A 987 -20.12 -9.43 79.58
N VAL A 988 -18.84 -9.22 79.88
CA VAL A 988 -17.94 -8.28 79.20
C VAL A 988 -16.60 -8.98 79.00
N LEU A 989 -16.21 -9.19 77.75
CA LEU A 989 -14.96 -9.82 77.37
C LEU A 989 -14.09 -8.77 76.66
N PRO A 990 -12.99 -8.29 77.27
CA PRO A 990 -11.98 -7.48 76.58
C PRO A 990 -11.22 -8.38 75.61
N VAL A 991 -11.40 -8.15 74.31
CA VAL A 991 -10.85 -8.95 73.22
C VAL A 991 -9.66 -8.22 72.62
N ASP A 992 -8.55 -8.93 72.47
CA ASP A 992 -7.35 -8.49 71.77
C ASP A 992 -7.14 -9.33 70.51
N LEU A 993 -6.88 -8.67 69.37
CA LEU A 993 -6.58 -9.30 68.09
C LEU A 993 -5.17 -8.90 67.62
N VAL A 994 -4.32 -9.89 67.35
CA VAL A 994 -2.95 -9.73 66.83
C VAL A 994 -2.68 -10.84 65.81
N ASP A 995 -2.15 -10.51 64.64
CA ASP A 995 -1.82 -11.47 63.56
C ASP A 995 -2.98 -12.42 63.18
N GLY A 996 -4.22 -11.97 63.34
CA GLY A 996 -5.44 -12.77 63.13
C GLY A 996 -5.77 -13.77 64.25
N LYS A 997 -4.97 -13.83 65.32
CA LYS A 997 -5.25 -14.60 66.53
C LYS A 997 -6.00 -13.76 67.57
N VAL A 998 -7.03 -14.35 68.16
CA VAL A 998 -7.84 -13.75 69.23
C VAL A 998 -7.30 -14.19 70.59
N SER A 999 -7.22 -13.27 71.54
CA SER A 999 -7.00 -13.53 72.96
C SER A 999 -7.94 -12.67 73.82
N ILE A 1000 -8.25 -13.11 75.04
CA ILE A 1000 -9.13 -12.40 75.98
C ILE A 1000 -8.41 -12.28 77.33
N SER A 1001 -8.48 -11.11 77.97
CA SER A 1001 -7.84 -10.87 79.25
C SER A 1001 -8.70 -9.99 80.16
N GLY A 1002 -8.93 -10.44 81.39
CA GLY A 1002 -9.81 -9.79 82.35
C GLY A 1002 -11.30 -9.93 82.01
N GLY A 1003 -11.69 -10.93 81.22
CA GLY A 1003 -13.10 -11.20 80.91
C GLY A 1003 -13.92 -11.46 82.17
N GLN A 1004 -15.17 -10.99 82.20
CA GLN A 1004 -16.08 -11.11 83.32
C GLN A 1004 -17.45 -11.61 82.86
N LEU A 1005 -18.01 -12.59 83.57
CA LEU A 1005 -19.34 -13.16 83.36
C LEU A 1005 -20.10 -13.16 84.70
N ALA A 1006 -21.39 -12.85 84.70
CA ALA A 1006 -22.20 -12.85 85.92
C ALA A 1006 -23.64 -13.30 85.66
N ALA A 1007 -24.20 -14.08 86.59
CA ALA A 1007 -25.61 -14.45 86.55
C ALA A 1007 -26.51 -13.27 86.94
N ARG A 1008 -27.59 -13.10 86.19
CA ARG A 1008 -28.66 -12.15 86.47
C ARG A 1008 -29.55 -12.69 87.60
N ALA A 1009 -30.02 -11.80 88.49
CA ALA A 1009 -30.99 -12.17 89.52
C ALA A 1009 -32.28 -12.74 88.87
N PRO A 1010 -32.90 -13.80 89.44
CA PRO A 1010 -32.69 -14.34 90.78
C PRO A 1010 -31.51 -15.33 90.94
N GLY A 1011 -30.80 -15.67 89.86
CA GLY A 1011 -29.84 -16.78 89.82
C GLY A 1011 -30.44 -18.00 89.11
N GLY A 1012 -30.11 -19.20 89.56
CA GLY A 1012 -30.50 -20.46 88.91
C GLY A 1012 -30.22 -21.71 89.75
N LEU A 1013 -30.36 -22.88 89.13
CA LEU A 1013 -30.06 -24.20 89.70
C LEU A 1013 -28.80 -24.79 89.06
N ILE A 1014 -27.95 -25.43 89.87
CA ILE A 1014 -26.93 -26.39 89.44
C ILE A 1014 -27.26 -27.72 90.11
N ALA A 1015 -27.33 -28.81 89.35
CA ALA A 1015 -27.64 -30.14 89.86
C ALA A 1015 -26.74 -31.20 89.21
N ILE A 1016 -25.99 -31.95 90.01
CA ILE A 1016 -25.04 -32.97 89.58
C ILE A 1016 -25.44 -34.32 90.19
N SER A 1017 -25.90 -35.25 89.35
CA SER A 1017 -26.45 -36.55 89.78
C SER A 1017 -26.23 -37.63 88.72
N GLY A 1018 -25.70 -38.79 89.13
CA GLY A 1018 -25.41 -39.92 88.24
C GLY A 1018 -24.25 -39.68 87.26
N ASN A 1019 -23.34 -38.74 87.55
CA ASN A 1019 -22.12 -38.52 86.77
C ASN A 1019 -21.04 -39.56 87.16
N PRO A 1020 -20.57 -40.42 86.24
CA PRO A 1020 -19.63 -41.50 86.57
C PRO A 1020 -18.26 -41.05 87.10
N ALA A 1021 -17.80 -39.85 86.73
CA ALA A 1021 -16.54 -39.30 87.24
C ALA A 1021 -16.69 -38.83 88.70
N VAL A 1022 -17.83 -38.22 89.04
CA VAL A 1022 -18.20 -37.87 90.43
C VAL A 1022 -18.29 -39.12 91.29
N ASP A 1023 -18.93 -40.18 90.81
CA ASP A 1023 -19.03 -41.45 91.55
C ASP A 1023 -17.65 -42.09 91.79
N GLY A 1024 -16.74 -42.01 90.82
CA GLY A 1024 -15.35 -42.44 90.96
C GLY A 1024 -14.54 -41.55 91.93
N MET A 1025 -14.79 -40.25 91.95
CA MET A 1025 -14.18 -39.31 92.91
C MET A 1025 -14.70 -39.53 94.33
N ARG A 1026 -16.01 -39.76 94.53
CA ARG A 1026 -16.57 -40.13 95.86
C ARG A 1026 -15.93 -41.41 96.40
N GLN A 1027 -15.74 -42.42 95.56
CA GLN A 1027 -15.12 -43.70 95.94
C GLN A 1027 -13.63 -43.58 96.29
N SER A 1028 -12.88 -42.69 95.62
CA SER A 1028 -11.44 -42.52 95.82
C SER A 1028 -11.07 -41.43 96.84
N GLN A 1029 -11.95 -40.46 97.08
CA GLN A 1029 -11.73 -39.31 97.97
C GLN A 1029 -12.97 -39.05 98.84
N PRO A 1030 -13.18 -39.82 99.94
CA PRO A 1030 -14.41 -39.74 100.75
C PRO A 1030 -14.72 -38.37 101.38
N TYR A 1031 -13.75 -37.45 101.46
CA TYR A 1031 -13.99 -36.08 101.92
C TYR A 1031 -14.72 -35.20 100.89
N LEU A 1032 -14.71 -35.57 99.60
CA LEU A 1032 -15.47 -34.88 98.55
C LEU A 1032 -16.95 -35.28 98.53
N ASP A 1033 -17.35 -36.37 99.19
CA ASP A 1033 -18.75 -36.82 99.22
C ASP A 1033 -19.69 -35.73 99.74
N PHE A 1034 -19.29 -35.00 100.79
CA PHE A 1034 -20.02 -33.81 101.25
C PHE A 1034 -20.11 -32.75 100.16
N VAL A 1035 -19.00 -32.39 99.50
CA VAL A 1035 -18.97 -31.37 98.44
C VAL A 1035 -19.94 -31.75 97.31
N PHE A 1036 -19.84 -32.97 96.79
CA PHE A 1036 -20.74 -33.44 95.73
C PHE A 1036 -22.20 -33.53 96.19
N SER A 1037 -22.48 -33.92 97.43
CA SER A 1037 -23.86 -33.88 97.96
C SER A 1037 -24.44 -32.45 97.99
N THR A 1038 -23.60 -31.43 98.19
CA THR A 1038 -24.04 -30.02 98.10
C THR A 1038 -24.27 -29.54 96.68
N LEU A 1039 -23.87 -30.32 95.66
CA LEU A 1039 -24.07 -30.03 94.23
C LEU A 1039 -25.18 -30.87 93.60
N GLU A 1040 -25.78 -31.82 94.33
CA GLU A 1040 -26.94 -32.60 93.84
C GLU A 1040 -28.14 -31.70 93.54
N HIS A 1041 -28.34 -30.61 94.30
CA HIS A 1041 -29.36 -29.58 94.04
C HIS A 1041 -28.97 -28.24 94.70
N LEU A 1042 -28.08 -27.48 94.04
CA LEU A 1042 -27.61 -26.17 94.47
C LEU A 1042 -28.38 -25.03 93.80
N GLN A 1043 -29.27 -24.37 94.54
CA GLN A 1043 -29.89 -23.11 94.08
C GLN A 1043 -28.94 -21.95 94.37
N TYR A 1044 -28.37 -21.35 93.34
CA TYR A 1044 -27.44 -20.23 93.47
C TYR A 1044 -28.16 -18.89 93.28
N SER A 1045 -27.79 -17.89 94.10
CA SER A 1045 -28.33 -16.52 94.02
C SER A 1045 -27.31 -15.50 93.51
N GLN A 1046 -26.04 -15.89 93.45
CA GLN A 1046 -24.98 -15.18 92.75
C GLN A 1046 -24.06 -16.22 92.12
N LEU A 1047 -23.75 -16.04 90.83
CA LEU A 1047 -22.61 -16.66 90.18
C LEU A 1047 -21.86 -15.55 89.45
N SER A 1048 -20.53 -15.53 89.59
CA SER A 1048 -19.63 -14.64 88.86
C SER A 1048 -18.39 -15.41 88.45
N SER A 1049 -17.89 -15.19 87.25
CA SER A 1049 -16.69 -15.85 86.72
C SER A 1049 -15.75 -14.85 86.06
N SER A 1050 -14.44 -15.03 86.24
CA SER A 1050 -13.48 -14.51 85.26
C SER A 1050 -13.35 -15.49 84.08
N PHE A 1051 -12.94 -14.97 82.94
CA PHE A 1051 -12.57 -15.74 81.76
C PHE A 1051 -11.37 -15.07 81.07
N ASP A 1052 -10.30 -15.83 80.91
CA ASP A 1052 -9.05 -15.43 80.27
C ASP A 1052 -8.70 -16.49 79.21
N MET A 1053 -8.18 -16.08 78.05
CA MET A 1053 -7.82 -16.99 76.95
C MET A 1053 -6.61 -16.45 76.18
N ASP A 1054 -5.62 -17.29 75.93
CA ASP A 1054 -4.44 -16.90 75.15
C ASP A 1054 -4.69 -16.98 73.62
N GLN A 1055 -3.62 -16.76 72.84
CA GLN A 1055 -3.67 -16.78 71.38
C GLN A 1055 -3.65 -18.19 70.76
N GLU A 1056 -3.28 -19.20 71.54
CA GLU A 1056 -3.25 -20.62 71.18
C GLU A 1056 -4.62 -21.29 71.48
N GLY A 1057 -5.49 -20.57 72.19
CA GLY A 1057 -6.86 -20.94 72.52
C GLY A 1057 -7.01 -21.58 73.90
N ASP A 1058 -5.94 -21.66 74.70
CA ASP A 1058 -5.99 -22.21 76.05
C ASP A 1058 -6.68 -21.18 76.96
N ALA A 1059 -7.84 -21.56 77.49
CA ALA A 1059 -8.72 -20.70 78.27
C ALA A 1059 -8.82 -21.17 79.73
N THR A 1060 -8.85 -20.21 80.65
CA THR A 1060 -9.10 -20.42 82.08
C THR A 1060 -10.39 -19.73 82.50
N LEU A 1061 -11.33 -20.49 83.05
CA LEU A 1061 -12.61 -20.01 83.59
C LEU A 1061 -12.62 -20.22 85.11
N ILE A 1062 -12.66 -19.13 85.89
CA ILE A 1062 -12.65 -19.18 87.37
C ILE A 1062 -14.01 -18.73 87.89
N VAL A 1063 -14.83 -19.69 88.32
CA VAL A 1063 -16.23 -19.52 88.73
C VAL A 1063 -16.37 -19.44 90.24
N GLU A 1064 -16.95 -18.36 90.77
CA GLU A 1064 -17.48 -18.28 92.13
C GLU A 1064 -19.00 -18.45 92.13
N VAL A 1065 -19.51 -19.48 92.82
CA VAL A 1065 -20.94 -19.74 93.03
C VAL A 1065 -21.29 -19.53 94.50
N LYS A 1066 -22.36 -18.76 94.77
CA LYS A 1066 -22.90 -18.54 96.12
C LYS A 1066 -24.40 -18.88 96.14
N GLY A 1067 -24.77 -19.85 96.96
CA GLY A 1067 -26.11 -20.45 96.93
C GLY A 1067 -26.51 -21.22 98.19
N ARG A 1068 -27.56 -22.01 98.08
CA ARG A 1068 -28.09 -22.90 99.12
C ARG A 1068 -28.40 -24.27 98.49
N SER A 1069 -27.84 -25.33 99.08
CA SER A 1069 -28.15 -26.71 98.64
C SER A 1069 -29.38 -27.25 99.36
N GLN A 1070 -30.17 -28.08 98.67
CA GLN A 1070 -31.28 -28.78 99.30
C GLN A 1070 -30.78 -29.63 100.48
N GLY A 1071 -31.40 -29.48 101.65
CA GLY A 1071 -31.01 -30.17 102.88
C GLY A 1071 -29.84 -29.55 103.67
N VAL A 1072 -29.17 -28.51 103.15
CA VAL A 1072 -28.04 -27.84 103.84
C VAL A 1072 -28.44 -26.45 104.34
N GLU A 1073 -28.33 -26.23 105.65
CA GLU A 1073 -28.76 -24.98 106.30
C GLU A 1073 -27.84 -23.79 105.99
N ARG A 1074 -26.54 -24.05 105.85
CA ARG A 1074 -25.50 -23.03 105.60
C ARG A 1074 -25.42 -22.67 104.12
N PRO A 1075 -25.13 -21.40 103.76
CA PRO A 1075 -24.81 -21.04 102.38
C PRO A 1075 -23.60 -21.85 101.86
N ILE A 1076 -23.68 -22.27 100.60
CA ILE A 1076 -22.59 -22.91 99.87
C ILE A 1076 -21.84 -21.82 99.11
N HIS A 1077 -20.53 -21.76 99.32
CA HIS A 1077 -19.60 -20.98 98.51
C HIS A 1077 -18.70 -21.99 97.79
N LEU A 1078 -18.86 -22.12 96.48
CA LEU A 1078 -18.02 -22.97 95.63
C LEU A 1078 -17.14 -22.08 94.77
N ASN A 1079 -15.83 -22.35 94.79
CA ASN A 1079 -14.90 -21.80 93.81
C ASN A 1079 -14.45 -22.96 92.92
N TYR A 1080 -14.69 -22.84 91.62
CA TYR A 1080 -14.36 -23.85 90.60
C TYR A 1080 -13.45 -23.21 89.55
N SER A 1081 -12.47 -23.96 89.05
CA SER A 1081 -11.57 -23.52 87.98
C SER A 1081 -11.57 -24.58 86.89
N HIS A 1082 -11.66 -24.14 85.64
CA HIS A 1082 -11.69 -25.00 84.47
C HIS A 1082 -10.69 -24.47 83.43
N GLU A 1083 -9.88 -25.38 82.91
CA GLU A 1083 -8.95 -25.15 81.80
C GLU A 1083 -9.42 -25.98 80.61
N GLU A 1084 -9.53 -25.35 79.43
CA GLU A 1084 -10.00 -25.98 78.18
C GLU A 1084 -9.44 -25.22 76.97
N ASN A 1085 -9.12 -25.90 75.86
CA ASN A 1085 -8.71 -25.23 74.64
C ASN A 1085 -9.93 -24.93 73.76
N MET A 1086 -10.40 -23.69 73.80
CA MET A 1086 -11.62 -23.26 73.11
C MET A 1086 -11.54 -23.42 71.60
N LEU A 1087 -10.36 -23.23 70.99
CA LEU A 1087 -10.16 -23.40 69.55
C LEU A 1087 -10.20 -24.86 69.11
N GLN A 1088 -9.80 -25.80 69.98
CA GLN A 1088 -9.98 -27.24 69.76
C GLN A 1088 -11.42 -27.68 70.02
N LEU A 1089 -12.08 -27.12 71.04
CA LEU A 1089 -13.49 -27.37 71.34
C LEU A 1089 -14.39 -26.98 70.16
N PHE A 1090 -14.25 -25.77 69.61
CA PHE A 1090 -15.06 -25.32 68.46
C PHE A 1090 -14.87 -26.23 67.23
N ARG A 1091 -13.62 -26.64 66.92
CA ARG A 1091 -13.35 -27.63 65.86
C ARG A 1091 -14.01 -28.99 66.16
N SER A 1092 -14.00 -29.44 67.42
CA SER A 1092 -14.64 -30.70 67.80
C SER A 1092 -16.15 -30.67 67.64
N LEU A 1093 -16.80 -29.51 67.81
CA LEU A 1093 -18.22 -29.32 67.55
C LEU A 1093 -18.52 -29.35 66.04
N GLN A 1094 -17.66 -28.76 65.21
CA GLN A 1094 -17.79 -28.75 63.74
C GLN A 1094 -17.66 -30.15 63.11
N ILE A 1095 -16.85 -31.06 63.66
CA ILE A 1095 -16.65 -32.42 63.11
C ILE A 1095 -17.97 -33.23 62.99
N GLY A 1096 -18.92 -33.03 63.91
CA GLY A 1096 -20.22 -33.70 63.85
C GLY A 1096 -21.05 -33.28 62.63
N ASN A 1097 -20.99 -31.99 62.28
CA ASN A 1097 -21.69 -31.41 61.14
C ASN A 1097 -20.98 -31.75 59.83
N ASP A 1098 -19.64 -31.56 59.76
CA ASP A 1098 -18.84 -31.82 58.55
C ASP A 1098 -18.95 -33.28 58.07
N LEU A 1099 -19.06 -34.26 58.98
CA LEU A 1099 -19.28 -35.65 58.59
C LEU A 1099 -20.64 -35.85 57.89
N GLN A 1100 -21.70 -35.20 58.37
CA GLN A 1100 -23.04 -35.34 57.79
C GLN A 1100 -23.19 -34.53 56.49
N ASP A 1101 -22.66 -33.31 56.46
CA ASP A 1101 -22.60 -32.46 55.27
C ASP A 1101 -21.83 -33.12 54.11
N ARG A 1102 -20.69 -33.75 54.40
CA ARG A 1102 -19.93 -34.52 53.40
C ARG A 1102 -20.70 -35.72 52.88
N ILE A 1103 -21.51 -36.37 53.71
CA ILE A 1103 -22.38 -37.47 53.27
C ILE A 1103 -23.45 -36.93 52.31
N GLU A 1104 -24.16 -35.85 52.66
CA GLU A 1104 -25.18 -35.28 51.74
C GLU A 1104 -24.56 -34.74 50.44
N LYS A 1105 -23.41 -34.07 50.52
CA LYS A 1105 -22.64 -33.57 49.35
C LYS A 1105 -22.02 -34.71 48.51
N SER A 1106 -22.01 -35.96 48.99
CA SER A 1106 -21.56 -37.14 48.22
C SER A 1106 -22.69 -37.88 47.47
N VAL A 1107 -23.95 -37.44 47.64
CA VAL A 1107 -25.16 -38.10 47.11
C VAL A 1107 -25.90 -37.21 46.07
N LYS A 1108 -25.32 -36.06 45.70
CA LYS A 1108 -25.78 -35.16 44.62
C LYS A 1108 -24.72 -35.02 43.53
#